data_AF-A0A368YIV0-F1
#
_entry.id   AF-A0A368YIV0-F1
#
_cell.length_a   1.000
_cell.length_b   1.000
_cell.length_c   1.000
_cell.angle_alpha   90.00
_cell.angle_beta   90.00
_cell.angle_gamma   90.00
#
_symmetry.space_group_name_H-M   'P 1'
#
loop_
_entity.id
_entity.type
_entity.pdbx_description
1 polymer ?
#
loop_
_entity_poly.entity_id
_entity_poly.type
_entity_poly.pdbx_seq_one_letter_code
_entity_poly.pdbx_strand_id
1 'polypeptide(L)'
;MGTNYAVKAFRVYRDRGAQGLVAHSLRYVAFRIETFKFPVPDWLKSVPSVASQVRQAGSLNEIGAVLARTIPDNVNRSVAIPLSSINASVFDRVAVVIHIFYPEITADIARHLANLPVPYGLFITTDSEEKKSAILDRLAGLDLSPLETEIRIAPNRGRDVAPKYIAYRDVYDRYPAYLHLHSKQSLHAAGKYASWRDYLISSLIGSREIAASNLSLLSRENVGVVYPEHADFIKGVINWGYDFPIARELLARIGVNLDAYSTLEFPSGSMYWGRSAAIKKLLDLNLDYHDFPEEAGQVDGTLAHAIERSLLYFVEKSGHTWIRVNAFGKRTKSKSEPDSKLGLFEPLITSNQEYVTLVQKTNYETVRITAAPKYEGRRRLNLIVPTIESAHIFGGIDTALKIFCQIADASKEDTDFRIIVSDISVSEAVPDALQSYEIQNIGDETRKQYAIVDATDRLLNHLEVTKNDIFLATAWWTALNAYRLQDAQKMLFGQAPKVIYLIQDYEPGFYGWSTKYALADSTYHRHDDTFAIFNSEELDNFFAKYYNHINKRVLKYEVNKKIDNALSLITREKIILFYSRPSAIRNCFEAGIDGLGLWARRNPIKAAEWKIYCIGEHFYVHQLGNLNNAIITGKMPLPMYAELLSKASVGLSLMISPHPSYPPLEMAYAGIHTITNLYECKDLSKRSPLLESLDEVTPESIAIALERAVDKAEQNIGNIGSIRCPIADIESKTEAFSPTAIWQHVEN
;
A
#
# COMPACT_ATOMS: atom_id res chain seq x y z
N MET A 1 -12.64 -15.65 -35.77
CA MET A 1 -13.29 -16.93 -35.41
C MET A 1 -14.79 -16.69 -35.34
N GLY A 2 -15.53 -17.10 -36.37
CA GLY A 2 -16.99 -16.96 -36.43
C GLY A 2 -17.71 -18.27 -36.13
N THR A 3 -17.67 -18.71 -34.87
CA THR A 3 -18.36 -19.93 -34.42
C THR A 3 -19.66 -19.62 -33.68
N ASN A 4 -20.72 -19.58 -34.48
CA ASN A 4 -22.11 -19.96 -34.24
C ASN A 4 -22.76 -19.57 -32.89
N TYR A 5 -23.17 -18.29 -32.79
CA TYR A 5 -24.05 -17.76 -31.74
C TYR A 5 -25.28 -18.66 -31.48
N ALA A 6 -25.84 -19.30 -32.52
CA ALA A 6 -27.00 -20.20 -32.39
C ALA A 6 -26.73 -21.41 -31.47
N VAL A 7 -25.54 -22.00 -31.53
CA VAL A 7 -25.17 -23.14 -30.67
C VAL A 7 -25.00 -22.69 -29.21
N LYS A 8 -24.54 -21.45 -29.00
CA LYS A 8 -24.32 -20.88 -27.67
C LYS A 8 -25.62 -20.40 -27.03
N ALA A 9 -26.49 -19.75 -27.80
CA ALA A 9 -27.85 -19.40 -27.45
C ALA A 9 -28.66 -20.64 -27.04
N PHE A 10 -28.51 -21.76 -27.75
CA PHE A 10 -29.17 -23.01 -27.41
C PHE A 10 -28.73 -23.58 -26.05
N ARG A 11 -27.43 -23.49 -25.70
CA ARG A 11 -26.95 -23.89 -24.35
C ARG A 11 -27.49 -22.98 -23.25
N VAL A 12 -27.49 -21.67 -23.47
CA VAL A 12 -28.04 -20.72 -22.48
C VAL A 12 -29.54 -20.95 -22.28
N TYR A 13 -30.28 -21.22 -23.36
CA TYR A 13 -31.70 -21.58 -23.28
C TYR A 13 -31.93 -22.87 -22.48
N ARG A 14 -31.13 -23.90 -22.75
CA ARG A 14 -31.19 -25.18 -22.03
C ARG A 14 -30.86 -25.01 -20.54
N ASP A 15 -29.86 -24.21 -20.21
CA ASP A 15 -29.32 -24.11 -18.85
C ASP A 15 -30.04 -23.04 -18.00
N ARG A 16 -30.71 -22.05 -18.61
CA ARG A 16 -31.29 -20.87 -17.91
C ARG A 16 -32.66 -20.42 -18.44
N GLY A 17 -33.28 -21.20 -19.32
CA GLY A 17 -34.61 -20.90 -19.88
C GLY A 17 -34.67 -19.64 -20.75
N ALA A 18 -35.88 -19.24 -21.12
CA ALA A 18 -36.13 -18.14 -22.07
C ALA A 18 -35.63 -16.77 -21.57
N GLN A 19 -35.77 -16.48 -20.29
CA GLN A 19 -35.31 -15.22 -19.70
C GLN A 19 -33.77 -15.10 -19.72
N GLY A 20 -33.07 -16.21 -19.45
CA GLY A 20 -31.61 -16.28 -19.55
C GLY A 20 -31.10 -16.05 -20.98
N LEU A 21 -31.81 -16.60 -21.98
CA LEU A 21 -31.50 -16.39 -23.39
C LEU A 21 -31.67 -14.92 -23.81
N VAL A 22 -32.74 -14.26 -23.38
CA VAL A 22 -33.00 -12.84 -23.71
C VAL A 22 -31.91 -11.95 -23.11
N ALA A 23 -31.55 -12.16 -21.84
CA ALA A 23 -30.50 -11.39 -21.18
C ALA A 23 -29.11 -11.64 -21.78
N HIS A 24 -28.83 -12.85 -22.26
CA HIS A 24 -27.61 -13.19 -22.99
C HIS A 24 -27.57 -12.51 -24.36
N SER A 25 -28.68 -12.50 -25.08
CA SER A 25 -28.79 -11.87 -26.41
C SER A 25 -28.55 -10.36 -26.37
N LEU A 26 -29.15 -9.67 -25.40
CA LEU A 26 -28.97 -8.22 -25.21
C LEU A 26 -27.52 -7.87 -24.86
N ARG A 27 -26.86 -8.66 -24.02
CA ARG A 27 -25.45 -8.45 -23.63
C ARG A 27 -24.47 -8.73 -24.77
N TYR A 28 -24.73 -9.75 -25.57
CA TYR A 28 -23.92 -10.05 -26.76
C TYR A 28 -23.95 -8.88 -27.77
N VAL A 29 -25.11 -8.27 -27.98
CA VAL A 29 -25.25 -7.09 -28.83
C VAL A 29 -24.50 -5.88 -28.26
N ALA A 30 -24.62 -5.61 -26.95
CA ALA A 30 -23.90 -4.51 -26.30
C ALA A 30 -22.37 -4.66 -26.41
N PHE A 31 -21.84 -5.85 -26.16
CA PHE A 31 -20.40 -6.15 -26.27
C PHE A 31 -19.85 -5.86 -27.68
N ARG A 32 -20.58 -6.24 -28.73
CA ARG A 32 -20.20 -6.01 -30.14
C ARG A 32 -20.18 -4.53 -30.52
N ILE A 33 -20.93 -3.69 -29.83
CA ILE A 33 -20.99 -2.24 -30.06
C ILE A 33 -19.81 -1.52 -29.37
N GLU A 34 -19.40 -1.95 -28.18
CA GLU A 34 -18.28 -1.36 -27.44
C GLU A 34 -16.92 -1.65 -28.09
N THR A 35 -16.71 -2.87 -28.63
CA THR A 35 -15.43 -3.26 -29.24
C THR A 35 -15.07 -2.44 -30.49
N PHE A 36 -16.04 -1.75 -31.10
CA PHE A 36 -15.84 -0.93 -32.30
C PHE A 36 -15.41 0.53 -32.00
N LYS A 37 -15.50 1.01 -30.74
CA LYS A 37 -15.38 2.45 -30.43
C LYS A 37 -14.02 2.96 -29.92
N PHE A 38 -13.04 2.12 -29.61
CA PHE A 38 -11.76 2.57 -28.99
C PHE A 38 -10.50 1.89 -29.58
N PRO A 39 -9.78 2.51 -30.54
CA PRO A 39 -8.44 2.07 -30.94
C PRO A 39 -7.36 2.58 -29.97
N VAL A 40 -6.32 1.77 -29.71
CA VAL A 40 -5.27 2.02 -28.70
C VAL A 40 -3.99 2.61 -29.32
N PRO A 41 -3.35 3.63 -28.70
CA PRO A 41 -2.04 4.15 -29.11
C PRO A 41 -0.90 3.11 -29.01
N ASP A 42 0.05 3.16 -29.95
CA ASP A 42 1.06 2.11 -30.16
C ASP A 42 2.02 1.87 -28.98
N TRP A 43 2.26 2.86 -28.12
CA TRP A 43 3.19 2.72 -27.00
C TRP A 43 2.67 1.82 -25.85
N LEU A 44 1.36 1.56 -25.79
CA LEU A 44 0.75 0.64 -24.82
C LEU A 44 0.80 -0.83 -25.25
N LYS A 45 1.39 -1.14 -26.42
CA LYS A 45 1.54 -2.50 -26.96
C LYS A 45 2.84 -3.18 -26.52
N SER A 46 3.76 -2.47 -25.88
CA SER A 46 5.13 -2.95 -25.58
C SER A 46 5.34 -3.58 -24.19
N VAL A 47 4.31 -3.70 -23.34
CA VAL A 47 4.41 -4.40 -22.02
C VAL A 47 3.77 -5.79 -22.14
N PRO A 48 4.54 -6.88 -22.36
CA PRO A 48 3.99 -8.14 -22.84
C PRO A 48 3.71 -9.10 -21.67
N SER A 49 2.44 -9.16 -21.22
CA SER A 49 1.71 -10.32 -20.65
C SER A 49 0.66 -9.92 -19.61
N VAL A 50 0.96 -8.95 -18.73
CA VAL A 50 0.00 -8.44 -17.72
C VAL A 50 -1.05 -7.52 -18.37
N ALA A 51 -0.65 -6.74 -19.38
CA ALA A 51 -1.49 -5.73 -20.00
C ALA A 51 -2.65 -6.28 -20.85
N SER A 52 -2.64 -7.57 -21.24
CA SER A 52 -3.72 -8.19 -22.04
C SER A 52 -4.81 -8.82 -21.16
N GLN A 53 -4.42 -9.49 -20.06
CA GLN A 53 -5.37 -10.03 -19.09
C GLN A 53 -6.07 -8.92 -18.29
N VAL A 54 -5.34 -7.88 -17.88
CA VAL A 54 -5.93 -6.69 -17.23
C VAL A 54 -6.88 -5.94 -18.17
N ARG A 55 -6.66 -5.99 -19.49
CA ARG A 55 -7.55 -5.37 -20.50
C ARG A 55 -8.87 -6.12 -20.70
N GLN A 56 -8.90 -7.43 -20.44
CA GLN A 56 -10.09 -8.28 -20.60
C GLN A 56 -10.80 -8.54 -19.27
N ALA A 57 -10.10 -8.41 -18.13
CA ALA A 57 -10.68 -8.53 -16.80
C ALA A 57 -11.88 -7.59 -16.63
N GLY A 58 -13.00 -8.13 -16.16
CA GLY A 58 -14.28 -7.41 -16.04
C GLY A 58 -15.13 -7.36 -17.30
N SER A 59 -14.58 -7.66 -18.48
CA SER A 59 -15.39 -7.78 -19.70
C SER A 59 -16.19 -9.08 -19.70
N LEU A 60 -17.31 -9.07 -20.43
CA LEU A 60 -18.09 -10.27 -20.66
C LEU A 60 -17.54 -11.00 -21.88
N ASN A 61 -17.30 -12.30 -21.74
CA ASN A 61 -17.01 -13.13 -22.90
C ASN A 61 -18.29 -13.35 -23.74
N GLU A 62 -18.16 -14.06 -24.86
CA GLU A 62 -19.28 -14.31 -25.78
C GLU A 62 -20.47 -15.05 -25.16
N ILE A 63 -20.32 -15.64 -23.98
CA ILE A 63 -21.41 -16.29 -23.23
C ILE A 63 -22.03 -15.40 -22.15
N GLY A 64 -21.49 -14.20 -21.90
CA GLY A 64 -21.96 -13.30 -20.85
C GLY A 64 -21.37 -13.64 -19.47
N ALA A 65 -20.29 -14.41 -19.43
CA ALA A 65 -19.52 -14.68 -18.22
C ALA A 65 -18.42 -13.62 -18.04
N VAL A 66 -18.21 -13.19 -16.79
CA VAL A 66 -17.18 -12.21 -16.42
C VAL A 66 -15.81 -12.86 -16.58
N LEU A 67 -14.91 -12.21 -17.31
CA LEU A 67 -13.51 -12.60 -17.41
C LEU A 67 -12.74 -12.17 -16.16
N ALA A 68 -11.99 -13.08 -15.58
CA ALA A 68 -11.16 -12.87 -14.40
C ALA A 68 -9.76 -12.41 -14.79
N ARG A 69 -9.17 -11.63 -13.90
CA ARG A 69 -7.72 -11.46 -13.83
C ARG A 69 -7.14 -12.66 -13.08
N THR A 70 -6.40 -13.54 -13.74
CA THR A 70 -5.71 -14.67 -13.09
C THR A 70 -4.26 -14.30 -12.79
N ILE A 71 -3.61 -15.05 -11.88
CA ILE A 71 -2.18 -14.84 -11.61
C ILE A 71 -1.36 -15.64 -12.62
N PRO A 72 -0.46 -14.99 -13.38
CA PRO A 72 0.46 -15.71 -14.26
C PRO A 72 1.38 -16.66 -13.46
N ASP A 73 1.68 -17.83 -14.01
CA ASP A 73 2.53 -18.85 -13.35
C ASP A 73 3.94 -18.35 -12.99
N ASN A 74 4.47 -17.35 -13.71
CA ASN A 74 5.77 -16.76 -13.41
C ASN A 74 5.74 -15.84 -12.18
N VAL A 75 4.55 -15.36 -11.79
CA VAL A 75 4.29 -14.51 -10.63
C VAL A 75 3.92 -15.37 -9.42
N ASN A 76 2.88 -16.21 -9.52
CA ASN A 76 2.49 -17.15 -8.44
C ASN A 76 3.17 -18.51 -8.64
N ARG A 77 4.44 -18.64 -8.23
CA ARG A 77 5.17 -19.91 -8.43
C ARG A 77 4.73 -20.99 -7.45
N SER A 78 4.40 -22.18 -7.95
CA SER A 78 4.15 -23.33 -7.10
C SER A 78 5.42 -23.89 -6.48
N VAL A 79 5.29 -24.38 -5.24
CA VAL A 79 6.34 -25.08 -4.50
C VAL A 79 6.44 -26.53 -4.98
N ALA A 80 7.62 -26.97 -5.41
CA ALA A 80 7.84 -28.35 -5.80
C ALA A 80 7.84 -29.28 -4.58
N ILE A 81 7.07 -30.36 -4.63
CA ILE A 81 7.00 -31.40 -3.60
C ILE A 81 7.31 -32.79 -4.19
N PRO A 82 7.86 -33.76 -3.41
CA PRO A 82 8.19 -33.66 -1.99
C PRO A 82 9.38 -32.71 -1.73
N LEU A 83 9.32 -32.05 -0.56
CA LEU A 83 10.36 -31.14 -0.09
C LEU A 83 11.68 -31.89 0.15
N SER A 84 12.82 -31.19 0.03
CA SER A 84 14.13 -31.74 0.38
C SER A 84 14.33 -31.87 1.89
N SER A 85 13.70 -31.00 2.67
CA SER A 85 13.65 -31.05 4.13
C SER A 85 12.19 -30.95 4.58
N ILE A 86 11.76 -31.89 5.42
CA ILE A 86 10.39 -31.94 5.94
C ILE A 86 10.48 -31.67 7.44
N ASN A 87 9.90 -30.56 7.88
CA ASN A 87 9.79 -30.25 9.30
C ASN A 87 8.65 -31.07 9.92
N ALA A 88 8.78 -31.38 11.22
CA ALA A 88 7.70 -32.03 11.95
C ALA A 88 6.43 -31.18 11.90
N SER A 89 5.27 -31.84 11.75
CA SER A 89 4.00 -31.12 11.74
C SER A 89 3.70 -30.55 13.12
N VAL A 90 3.16 -29.33 13.16
CA VAL A 90 2.62 -28.72 14.39
C VAL A 90 1.24 -29.29 14.78
N PHE A 91 0.68 -30.16 13.94
CA PHE A 91 -0.61 -30.80 14.16
C PHE A 91 -0.40 -32.23 14.68
N ASP A 92 -0.93 -32.51 15.86
CA ASP A 92 -0.92 -33.84 16.48
C ASP A 92 -1.94 -34.80 15.84
N ARG A 93 -3.00 -34.24 15.25
CA ARG A 93 -4.05 -34.97 14.52
C ARG A 93 -4.71 -34.08 13.46
N VAL A 94 -5.32 -34.72 12.47
CA VAL A 94 -6.06 -34.04 11.39
C VAL A 94 -7.42 -34.66 11.12
N ALA A 95 -8.37 -33.89 10.61
CA ALA A 95 -9.62 -34.42 10.09
C ALA A 95 -9.49 -34.74 8.60
N VAL A 96 -9.88 -35.93 8.17
CA VAL A 96 -10.03 -36.27 6.75
C VAL A 96 -11.52 -36.19 6.43
N VAL A 97 -11.92 -35.09 5.78
CA VAL A 97 -13.31 -34.83 5.38
C VAL A 97 -13.50 -35.22 3.93
N ILE A 98 -14.34 -36.22 3.65
CA ILE A 98 -14.54 -36.77 2.31
C ILE A 98 -16.01 -36.70 1.92
N HIS A 99 -16.31 -36.14 0.75
CA HIS A 99 -17.63 -36.30 0.15
C HIS A 99 -17.64 -37.45 -0.86
N ILE A 100 -18.33 -38.55 -0.56
CA ILE A 100 -18.43 -39.74 -1.42
C ILE A 100 -19.84 -39.84 -1.99
N PHE A 101 -19.99 -39.35 -3.22
CA PHE A 101 -21.19 -39.54 -4.05
C PHE A 101 -21.17 -40.85 -4.87
N TYR A 102 -19.95 -41.34 -5.17
CA TYR A 102 -19.65 -42.50 -6.01
C TYR A 102 -18.94 -43.57 -5.14
N PRO A 103 -19.69 -44.50 -4.51
CA PRO A 103 -19.13 -45.46 -3.56
C PRO A 103 -18.02 -46.35 -4.12
N GLU A 104 -18.00 -46.60 -5.43
CA GLU A 104 -16.97 -47.41 -6.10
C GLU A 104 -15.55 -46.82 -5.97
N ILE A 105 -15.42 -45.52 -5.75
CA ILE A 105 -14.13 -44.82 -5.60
C ILE A 105 -13.59 -44.88 -4.16
N THR A 106 -14.39 -45.37 -3.20
CA THR A 106 -14.04 -45.40 -1.77
C THR A 106 -12.72 -46.12 -1.51
N ALA A 107 -12.53 -47.31 -2.10
CA ALA A 107 -11.33 -48.11 -1.87
C ALA A 107 -10.07 -47.43 -2.44
N ASP A 108 -10.21 -46.69 -3.54
CA ASP A 108 -9.10 -45.98 -4.16
C ASP A 108 -8.62 -44.82 -3.27
N ILE A 109 -9.55 -44.00 -2.76
CA ILE A 109 -9.23 -42.91 -1.84
C ILE A 109 -8.62 -43.46 -0.54
N ALA A 110 -9.24 -44.50 0.03
CA ALA A 110 -8.80 -45.12 1.28
C ALA A 110 -7.36 -45.64 1.21
N ARG A 111 -6.93 -46.22 0.08
CA ARG A 111 -5.53 -46.67 -0.10
C ARG A 111 -4.52 -45.53 0.05
N HIS A 112 -4.87 -44.31 -0.33
CA HIS A 112 -3.99 -43.15 -0.15
C HIS A 112 -3.97 -42.62 1.30
N LEU A 113 -4.98 -42.93 2.13
CA LEU A 113 -5.01 -42.51 3.54
C LEU A 113 -3.90 -43.17 4.37
N ALA A 114 -3.40 -44.34 3.94
CA ALA A 114 -2.24 -44.99 4.56
C ALA A 114 -0.95 -44.15 4.45
N ASN A 115 -0.90 -43.16 3.56
CA ASN A 115 0.24 -42.24 3.43
C ASN A 115 0.24 -41.12 4.48
N LEU A 116 -0.82 -40.96 5.28
CA LEU A 116 -0.89 -39.88 6.26
C LEU A 116 0.17 -40.07 7.36
N PRO A 117 1.01 -39.06 7.62
CA PRO A 117 2.11 -39.19 8.57
C PRO A 117 1.69 -38.96 10.03
N VAL A 118 0.43 -38.59 10.27
CA VAL A 118 -0.14 -38.26 11.58
C VAL A 118 -1.49 -38.97 11.79
N PRO A 119 -1.91 -39.21 13.04
CA PRO A 119 -3.25 -39.71 13.35
C PRO A 119 -4.36 -38.86 12.72
N TYR A 120 -5.45 -39.48 12.32
CA TYR A 120 -6.56 -38.79 11.67
C TYR A 120 -7.94 -39.30 12.09
N GLY A 121 -8.92 -38.41 12.14
CA GLY A 121 -10.34 -38.77 12.13
C GLY A 121 -10.87 -38.86 10.69
N LEU A 122 -11.79 -39.78 10.42
CA LEU A 122 -12.37 -40.01 9.10
C LEU A 122 -13.85 -39.62 9.07
N PHE A 123 -14.17 -38.55 8.35
CA PHE A 123 -15.51 -37.94 8.30
C PHE A 123 -16.03 -37.98 6.87
N ILE A 124 -17.05 -38.80 6.60
CA ILE A 124 -17.55 -39.06 5.25
C ILE A 124 -18.98 -38.58 5.11
N THR A 125 -19.27 -37.78 4.08
CA THR A 125 -20.65 -37.50 3.67
C THR A 125 -21.06 -38.31 2.45
N THR A 126 -22.32 -38.72 2.40
CA THR A 126 -22.99 -39.30 1.22
C THR A 126 -24.47 -38.89 1.22
N ASP A 127 -25.25 -39.24 0.20
CA ASP A 127 -26.62 -38.77 -0.02
C ASP A 127 -27.72 -39.82 0.23
N SER A 128 -27.36 -41.07 0.55
CA SER A 128 -28.36 -42.11 0.86
C SER A 128 -27.83 -43.18 1.84
N GLU A 129 -28.74 -43.88 2.52
CA GLU A 129 -28.37 -44.98 3.43
C GLU A 129 -27.78 -46.17 2.66
N GLU A 130 -28.22 -46.44 1.43
CA GLU A 130 -27.66 -47.50 0.59
C GLU A 130 -26.20 -47.22 0.26
N LYS A 131 -25.87 -45.98 -0.12
CA LYS A 131 -24.48 -45.59 -0.38
C LYS A 131 -23.65 -45.62 0.90
N LYS A 132 -24.20 -45.19 2.03
CA LYS A 132 -23.52 -45.27 3.34
C LYS A 132 -23.17 -46.70 3.69
N SER A 133 -24.09 -47.66 3.55
CA SER A 133 -23.81 -49.08 3.75
C SER A 133 -22.71 -49.57 2.81
N ALA A 134 -22.81 -49.22 1.52
CA ALA A 134 -21.84 -49.65 0.52
C ALA A 134 -20.44 -49.04 0.75
N ILE A 135 -20.34 -47.84 1.34
CA ILE A 135 -19.08 -47.22 1.78
C ILE A 135 -18.52 -47.98 2.98
N LEU A 136 -19.34 -48.26 3.99
CA LEU A 136 -18.93 -49.02 5.19
C LEU A 136 -18.36 -50.38 4.81
N ASP A 137 -19.03 -51.12 3.93
CA ASP A 137 -18.58 -52.44 3.47
C ASP A 137 -17.19 -52.37 2.80
N ARG A 138 -16.97 -51.32 1.99
CA ARG A 138 -15.68 -51.10 1.31
C ARG A 138 -14.58 -50.69 2.27
N LEU A 139 -14.89 -49.92 3.31
CA LEU A 139 -13.94 -49.53 4.34
C LEU A 139 -13.56 -50.70 5.25
N ALA A 140 -14.52 -51.58 5.58
CA ALA A 140 -14.29 -52.74 6.43
C ALA A 140 -13.26 -53.74 5.85
N GLY A 141 -13.11 -53.77 4.52
CA GLY A 141 -12.11 -54.60 3.83
C GLY A 141 -10.70 -54.01 3.77
N LEU A 142 -10.44 -52.85 4.39
CA LEU A 142 -9.18 -52.14 4.31
C LEU A 142 -8.52 -51.97 5.67
N ASP A 143 -7.20 -52.05 5.71
CA ASP A 143 -6.41 -51.83 6.92
C ASP A 143 -6.27 -50.32 7.18
N LEU A 144 -7.33 -49.73 7.74
CA LEU A 144 -7.38 -48.34 8.18
C LEU A 144 -7.48 -48.27 9.70
N SER A 145 -6.73 -47.37 10.31
CA SER A 145 -6.76 -47.12 11.77
C SER A 145 -7.04 -45.65 12.10
N PRO A 146 -8.19 -45.09 11.70
CA PRO A 146 -8.57 -43.73 12.10
C PRO A 146 -8.87 -43.65 13.60
N LEU A 147 -8.66 -42.49 14.20
CA LEU A 147 -9.00 -42.19 15.60
C LEU A 147 -10.51 -42.28 15.85
N GLU A 148 -11.30 -41.84 14.88
CA GLU A 148 -12.74 -41.95 14.86
C GLU A 148 -13.21 -42.03 13.40
N THR A 149 -14.32 -42.70 13.16
CA THR A 149 -14.97 -42.75 11.84
C THR A 149 -16.43 -42.37 11.99
N GLU A 150 -16.87 -41.40 11.19
CA GLU A 150 -18.26 -40.96 11.17
C GLU A 150 -18.73 -40.83 9.72
N ILE A 151 -19.93 -41.33 9.42
CA ILE A 151 -20.56 -41.18 8.10
C ILE A 151 -21.93 -40.51 8.24
N ARG A 152 -22.05 -39.27 7.77
CA ARG A 152 -23.30 -38.49 7.79
C ARG A 152 -23.98 -38.50 6.43
N ILE A 153 -25.31 -38.62 6.43
CA ILE A 153 -26.10 -38.42 5.21
C ILE A 153 -26.43 -36.94 5.07
N ALA A 154 -26.14 -36.39 3.91
CA ALA A 154 -26.39 -35.01 3.54
C ALA A 154 -27.29 -34.96 2.30
N PRO A 155 -28.20 -33.96 2.17
CA PRO A 155 -28.92 -33.75 0.92
C PRO A 155 -27.96 -33.62 -0.26
N ASN A 156 -28.34 -34.14 -1.44
CA ASN A 156 -27.60 -33.95 -2.68
C ASN A 156 -27.78 -32.51 -3.20
N ARG A 157 -27.19 -31.55 -2.49
CA ARG A 157 -27.19 -30.11 -2.79
C ARG A 157 -25.81 -29.53 -2.52
N GLY A 158 -25.36 -28.64 -3.39
CA GLY A 158 -24.09 -27.91 -3.19
C GLY A 158 -22.84 -28.75 -3.38
N ARG A 159 -22.96 -29.89 -4.08
CA ARG A 159 -21.85 -30.78 -4.49
C ARG A 159 -21.01 -31.22 -3.30
N ASP A 160 -19.68 -31.18 -3.41
CA ASP A 160 -18.76 -31.45 -2.31
C ASP A 160 -18.62 -30.26 -1.34
N VAL A 161 -19.11 -29.08 -1.70
CA VAL A 161 -18.90 -27.83 -0.96
C VAL A 161 -19.88 -27.67 0.21
N ALA A 162 -21.17 -27.88 0.00
CA ALA A 162 -22.14 -27.77 1.09
C ALA A 162 -21.97 -28.86 2.16
N PRO A 163 -21.81 -30.16 1.81
CA PRO A 163 -21.64 -31.21 2.81
C PRO A 163 -20.40 -31.02 3.70
N LYS A 164 -19.28 -30.53 3.18
CA LYS A 164 -18.08 -30.32 4.03
C LYS A 164 -18.28 -29.22 5.06
N TYR A 165 -18.87 -28.08 4.68
CA TYR A 165 -19.00 -26.93 5.58
C TYR A 165 -20.22 -26.99 6.50
N ILE A 166 -21.29 -27.70 6.08
CA ILE A 166 -22.53 -27.79 6.85
C ILE A 166 -22.57 -29.09 7.65
N ALA A 167 -22.42 -30.24 6.98
CA ALA A 167 -22.59 -31.53 7.65
C ALA A 167 -21.52 -31.77 8.70
N TYR A 168 -20.30 -31.25 8.54
CA TYR A 168 -19.18 -31.45 9.46
C TYR A 168 -18.67 -30.15 10.07
N ARG A 169 -19.55 -29.16 10.23
CA ARG A 169 -19.18 -27.88 10.84
C ARG A 169 -18.50 -28.02 12.21
N ASP A 170 -19.01 -28.93 13.05
CA ASP A 170 -18.50 -29.26 14.38
C ASP A 170 -17.11 -29.90 14.38
N VAL A 171 -16.70 -30.54 13.27
CA VAL A 171 -15.40 -31.21 13.17
C VAL A 171 -14.26 -30.19 13.15
N TYR A 172 -14.49 -29.02 12.54
CA TYR A 172 -13.47 -27.97 12.42
C TYR A 172 -13.09 -27.36 13.78
N ASP A 173 -13.93 -27.49 14.81
CA ASP A 173 -13.58 -27.09 16.18
C ASP A 173 -12.80 -28.21 16.92
N ARG A 174 -12.96 -29.47 16.52
CA ARG A 174 -12.30 -30.64 17.13
C ARG A 174 -10.88 -30.90 16.61
N TYR A 175 -10.63 -30.50 15.37
CA TYR A 175 -9.38 -30.73 14.66
C TYR A 175 -8.75 -29.41 14.20
N PRO A 176 -7.47 -29.15 14.48
CA PRO A 176 -6.80 -27.89 14.11
C PRO A 176 -6.53 -27.77 12.60
N ALA A 177 -6.46 -28.91 11.90
CA ALA A 177 -6.26 -28.99 10.47
C ALA A 177 -7.06 -30.14 9.85
N TYR A 178 -7.32 -30.04 8.55
CA TYR A 178 -8.10 -31.00 7.81
C TYR A 178 -7.59 -31.19 6.37
N LEU A 179 -7.87 -32.37 5.81
CA LEU A 179 -7.75 -32.69 4.39
C LEU A 179 -9.15 -32.85 3.83
N HIS A 180 -9.48 -32.12 2.77
CA HIS A 180 -10.74 -32.32 2.05
C HIS A 180 -10.52 -33.07 0.73
N LEU A 181 -11.28 -34.15 0.53
CA LEU A 181 -11.31 -34.97 -0.68
C LEU A 181 -12.74 -35.22 -1.13
N HIS A 182 -12.94 -35.68 -2.37
CA HIS A 182 -14.26 -36.10 -2.84
C HIS A 182 -14.19 -37.16 -3.94
N SER A 183 -15.28 -37.91 -4.13
CA SER A 183 -15.36 -38.96 -5.16
C SER A 183 -15.86 -38.48 -6.52
N LYS A 184 -16.29 -37.21 -6.64
CA LYS A 184 -16.91 -36.65 -7.84
C LYS A 184 -16.08 -36.93 -9.10
N GLN A 185 -16.73 -37.49 -10.11
CA GLN A 185 -16.17 -37.73 -11.44
C GLN A 185 -16.63 -36.63 -12.39
N SER A 186 -15.73 -36.04 -13.18
CA SER A 186 -16.13 -35.12 -14.26
C SER A 186 -16.56 -35.94 -15.48
N LEU A 187 -17.88 -36.15 -15.63
CA LEU A 187 -18.50 -36.95 -16.69
C LEU A 187 -18.37 -36.36 -18.12
N HIS A 188 -17.78 -35.16 -18.28
CA HIS A 188 -17.77 -34.43 -19.56
C HIS A 188 -16.56 -34.65 -20.48
N ALA A 189 -15.64 -35.56 -20.18
CA ALA A 189 -14.76 -36.13 -21.21
C ALA A 189 -14.21 -37.49 -20.76
N ALA A 190 -14.64 -38.56 -21.43
CA ALA A 190 -13.98 -39.86 -21.31
C ALA A 190 -12.47 -39.69 -21.58
N GLY A 191 -11.64 -40.05 -20.59
CA GLY A 191 -10.17 -40.18 -20.73
C GLY A 191 -9.30 -39.07 -20.13
N LYS A 192 -9.75 -37.80 -20.00
CA LYS A 192 -8.90 -36.68 -19.51
C LYS A 192 -9.17 -36.20 -18.08
N TYR A 193 -10.24 -36.66 -17.42
CA TYR A 193 -10.62 -36.19 -16.07
C TYR A 193 -10.56 -37.25 -14.97
N ALA A 194 -10.53 -38.55 -15.29
CA ALA A 194 -10.09 -39.56 -14.31
C ALA A 194 -8.68 -39.18 -13.79
N SER A 195 -7.82 -38.72 -14.71
CA SER A 195 -6.53 -38.12 -14.39
C SER A 195 -6.58 -36.83 -13.57
N TRP A 196 -7.71 -36.10 -13.48
CA TRP A 196 -7.76 -34.88 -12.66
C TRP A 196 -7.90 -35.19 -11.18
N ARG A 197 -8.87 -36.03 -10.82
CA ARG A 197 -9.02 -36.49 -9.43
C ARG A 197 -7.75 -37.19 -8.97
N ASP A 198 -7.22 -38.09 -9.79
CA ASP A 198 -6.02 -38.84 -9.47
C ASP A 198 -4.81 -37.89 -9.34
N TYR A 199 -4.71 -36.84 -10.16
CA TYR A 199 -3.73 -35.76 -10.02
C TYR A 199 -3.86 -35.02 -8.68
N LEU A 200 -5.08 -34.61 -8.29
CA LEU A 200 -5.32 -33.90 -7.04
C LEU A 200 -4.96 -34.76 -5.82
N ILE A 201 -5.47 -36.00 -5.77
CA ILE A 201 -5.19 -36.94 -4.68
C ILE A 201 -3.69 -37.24 -4.62
N SER A 202 -3.05 -37.52 -5.77
CA SER A 202 -1.62 -37.81 -5.81
C SER A 202 -0.77 -36.61 -5.39
N SER A 203 -1.22 -35.38 -5.64
CA SER A 203 -0.52 -34.17 -5.21
C SER A 203 -0.69 -33.87 -3.72
N LEU A 204 -1.75 -34.37 -3.09
CA LEU A 204 -2.05 -34.12 -1.67
C LEU A 204 -1.53 -35.23 -0.75
N ILE A 205 -1.72 -36.49 -1.16
CA ILE A 205 -1.45 -37.70 -0.37
C ILE A 205 -0.98 -38.88 -1.26
N GLY A 206 -0.32 -38.61 -2.38
CA GLY A 206 0.16 -39.66 -3.30
C GLY A 206 1.22 -40.59 -2.71
N SER A 207 2.07 -40.07 -1.82
CA SER A 207 3.03 -40.83 -1.02
C SER A 207 3.13 -40.23 0.39
N ARG A 208 3.78 -40.95 1.31
CA ARG A 208 4.02 -40.45 2.67
C ARG A 208 4.84 -39.16 2.69
N GLU A 209 5.82 -39.04 1.81
CA GLU A 209 6.68 -37.84 1.67
C GLU A 209 5.88 -36.65 1.13
N ILE A 210 4.96 -36.88 0.20
CA ILE A 210 4.06 -35.84 -0.34
C ILE A 210 3.11 -35.35 0.77
N ALA A 211 2.46 -36.26 1.49
CA ALA A 211 1.57 -35.91 2.59
C ALA A 211 2.31 -35.14 3.70
N ALA A 212 3.51 -35.61 4.07
CA ALA A 212 4.36 -34.94 5.06
C ALA A 212 4.86 -33.58 4.58
N SER A 213 5.19 -33.42 3.29
CA SER A 213 5.56 -32.13 2.70
C SER A 213 4.41 -31.11 2.80
N ASN A 214 3.19 -31.52 2.41
CA ASN A 214 2.02 -30.65 2.49
C ASN A 214 1.70 -30.24 3.93
N LEU A 215 1.76 -31.18 4.88
CA LEU A 215 1.58 -30.88 6.30
C LEU A 215 2.69 -30.00 6.86
N SER A 216 3.95 -30.19 6.46
CA SER A 216 5.07 -29.32 6.82
C SER A 216 4.86 -27.89 6.32
N LEU A 217 4.34 -27.71 5.09
CA LEU A 217 4.00 -26.40 4.55
C LEU A 217 2.82 -25.76 5.30
N LEU A 218 1.76 -26.51 5.58
CA LEU A 218 0.61 -26.03 6.37
C LEU A 218 1.00 -25.69 7.82
N SER A 219 2.07 -26.32 8.32
CA SER A 219 2.64 -26.09 9.65
C SER A 219 3.47 -24.82 9.72
N ARG A 220 3.81 -24.16 8.59
CA ARG A 220 4.43 -22.84 8.59
C ARG A 220 3.46 -21.82 9.22
N GLU A 221 4.05 -20.76 9.77
CA GLU A 221 3.29 -19.71 10.44
C GLU A 221 2.24 -19.10 9.51
N ASN A 222 0.99 -19.04 9.98
CA ASN A 222 -0.15 -18.43 9.30
C ASN A 222 -0.51 -19.02 7.92
N VAL A 223 0.05 -20.16 7.51
CA VAL A 223 -0.45 -20.88 6.33
C VAL A 223 -1.79 -21.53 6.66
N GLY A 224 -2.83 -21.11 5.95
CA GLY A 224 -4.20 -21.57 6.12
C GLY A 224 -4.61 -22.64 5.12
N VAL A 225 -4.06 -22.63 3.91
CA VAL A 225 -4.38 -23.61 2.86
C VAL A 225 -3.13 -24.02 2.09
N VAL A 226 -3.01 -25.32 1.80
CA VAL A 226 -2.05 -25.89 0.86
C VAL A 226 -2.80 -26.68 -0.20
N TYR A 227 -2.64 -26.33 -1.47
CA TYR A 227 -3.42 -26.92 -2.56
C TYR A 227 -2.61 -27.20 -3.82
N PRO A 228 -3.02 -28.18 -4.65
CA PRO A 228 -2.31 -28.50 -5.88
C PRO A 228 -2.38 -27.37 -6.90
N GLU A 229 -1.31 -27.20 -7.66
CA GLU A 229 -1.25 -26.40 -8.87
C GLU A 229 -2.40 -26.75 -9.82
N HIS A 230 -2.83 -25.77 -10.61
CA HIS A 230 -3.84 -26.02 -11.62
C HIS A 230 -3.30 -27.02 -12.65
N ALA A 231 -4.06 -28.08 -12.91
CA ALA A 231 -3.71 -28.99 -13.99
C ALA A 231 -3.66 -28.23 -15.33
N ASP A 232 -2.71 -28.57 -16.21
CA ASP A 232 -2.44 -27.79 -17.43
C ASP A 232 -3.66 -27.59 -18.34
N PHE A 233 -4.57 -28.56 -18.38
CA PHE A 233 -5.80 -28.47 -19.17
C PHE A 233 -6.90 -27.59 -18.53
N ILE A 234 -6.77 -27.23 -17.25
CA ILE A 234 -7.68 -26.32 -16.53
C ILE A 234 -7.19 -24.87 -16.58
N LYS A 235 -5.88 -24.61 -16.62
CA LYS A 235 -5.30 -23.25 -16.58
C LYS A 235 -5.97 -22.26 -17.55
N GLY A 236 -6.27 -22.70 -18.77
CA GLY A 236 -6.90 -21.86 -19.80
C GLY A 236 -8.41 -21.60 -19.62
N VAL A 237 -9.07 -22.24 -18.65
CA VAL A 237 -10.52 -22.09 -18.40
C VAL A 237 -10.84 -21.52 -17.01
N ILE A 238 -9.82 -21.18 -16.21
CA ILE A 238 -9.99 -20.51 -14.92
C ILE A 238 -10.61 -19.15 -15.15
N ASN A 239 -11.78 -18.95 -14.54
CA ASN A 239 -12.53 -17.72 -14.70
C ASN A 239 -13.55 -17.53 -13.57
N TRP A 240 -14.01 -16.30 -13.35
CA TRP A 240 -15.14 -16.02 -12.46
C TRP A 240 -16.46 -16.55 -13.03
N GLY A 241 -16.57 -16.67 -14.35
CA GLY A 241 -17.73 -17.28 -14.98
C GLY A 241 -19.00 -16.48 -14.71
N TYR A 242 -20.07 -17.18 -14.35
CA TYR A 242 -21.30 -16.57 -13.85
C TYR A 242 -21.34 -16.44 -12.31
N ASP A 243 -20.28 -16.84 -11.60
CA ASP A 243 -20.23 -16.81 -10.14
C ASP A 243 -19.85 -15.44 -9.59
N PHE A 244 -19.31 -14.52 -10.40
CA PHE A 244 -18.85 -13.20 -9.94
C PHE A 244 -19.88 -12.45 -9.07
N PRO A 245 -21.17 -12.33 -9.46
CA PRO A 245 -22.14 -11.62 -8.62
C PRO A 245 -22.37 -12.30 -7.26
N ILE A 246 -22.46 -13.63 -7.25
CA ILE A 246 -22.67 -14.43 -6.04
C ILE A 246 -21.44 -14.34 -5.14
N ALA A 247 -20.24 -14.47 -5.69
CA ALA A 247 -18.98 -14.35 -4.95
C ALA A 247 -18.82 -12.96 -4.36
N ARG A 248 -19.17 -11.90 -5.10
CA ARG A 248 -19.14 -10.52 -4.60
C ARG A 248 -20.11 -10.31 -3.44
N GLU A 249 -21.35 -10.80 -3.54
CA GLU A 249 -22.33 -10.72 -2.46
C GLU A 249 -21.88 -11.50 -1.21
N LEU A 250 -21.31 -12.69 -1.43
CA LEU A 250 -20.80 -13.53 -0.35
C LEU A 250 -19.61 -12.88 0.38
N LEU A 251 -18.64 -12.35 -0.37
CA LEU A 251 -17.45 -11.69 0.19
C LEU A 251 -17.80 -10.35 0.86
N ALA A 252 -18.82 -9.63 0.37
CA ALA A 252 -19.31 -8.42 1.02
C ALA A 252 -19.79 -8.68 2.46
N ARG A 253 -20.35 -9.87 2.75
CA ARG A 253 -20.79 -10.26 4.11
C ARG A 253 -19.65 -10.36 5.12
N ILE A 254 -18.40 -10.52 4.66
CA ILE A 254 -17.19 -10.52 5.50
C ILE A 254 -16.36 -9.24 5.35
N GLY A 255 -16.90 -8.20 4.71
CA GLY A 255 -16.23 -6.91 4.51
C GLY A 255 -15.11 -6.94 3.47
N VAL A 256 -15.17 -7.86 2.49
CA VAL A 256 -14.25 -7.90 1.35
C VAL A 256 -15.00 -7.41 0.11
N ASN A 257 -14.44 -6.39 -0.55
CA ASN A 257 -15.02 -5.84 -1.78
C ASN A 257 -14.37 -6.51 -2.99
N LEU A 258 -15.15 -7.29 -3.72
CA LEU A 258 -14.72 -7.93 -4.97
C LEU A 258 -15.11 -7.06 -6.17
N ASP A 259 -14.12 -6.67 -6.96
CA ASP A 259 -14.31 -5.99 -8.24
C ASP A 259 -13.72 -6.77 -9.43
N ALA A 260 -13.96 -6.26 -10.63
CA ALA A 260 -13.51 -6.87 -11.88
C ALA A 260 -11.99 -7.01 -12.02
N TYR A 261 -11.21 -6.20 -11.31
CA TYR A 261 -9.75 -6.19 -11.36
C TYR A 261 -9.12 -7.02 -10.23
N SER A 262 -9.94 -7.50 -9.30
CA SER A 262 -9.55 -8.42 -8.25
C SER A 262 -9.08 -9.74 -8.85
N THR A 263 -7.94 -10.21 -8.38
CA THR A 263 -7.27 -11.41 -8.86
C THR A 263 -8.03 -12.68 -8.46
N LEU A 264 -8.22 -13.61 -9.37
CA LEU A 264 -8.81 -14.91 -9.10
C LEU A 264 -7.73 -15.98 -8.98
N GLU A 265 -7.70 -16.62 -7.82
CA GLU A 265 -6.88 -17.78 -7.48
C GLU A 265 -7.64 -18.62 -6.45
N PHE A 266 -7.62 -19.94 -6.60
CA PHE A 266 -8.36 -20.86 -5.73
C PHE A 266 -7.93 -22.32 -5.92
N PRO A 267 -8.17 -23.22 -4.93
CA PRO A 267 -7.99 -24.65 -5.10
C PRO A 267 -8.95 -25.25 -6.14
N SER A 268 -8.54 -25.27 -7.41
CA SER A 268 -9.38 -25.80 -8.49
C SER A 268 -9.67 -27.28 -8.29
N GLY A 269 -10.96 -27.65 -8.21
CA GLY A 269 -11.39 -29.01 -7.89
C GLY A 269 -11.63 -29.24 -6.39
N SER A 270 -11.57 -28.18 -5.58
CA SER A 270 -11.95 -28.17 -4.16
C SER A 270 -11.26 -29.20 -3.25
N MET A 271 -10.15 -29.83 -3.64
CA MET A 271 -9.35 -30.72 -2.79
C MET A 271 -8.09 -30.01 -2.31
N TYR A 272 -7.88 -29.97 -1.00
CA TYR A 272 -6.76 -29.25 -0.40
C TYR A 272 -6.59 -29.62 1.08
N TRP A 273 -5.41 -29.30 1.61
CA TRP A 273 -5.14 -29.25 3.04
C TRP A 273 -5.50 -27.87 3.58
N GLY A 274 -6.22 -27.82 4.70
CA GLY A 274 -6.66 -26.57 5.32
C GLY A 274 -6.46 -26.55 6.83
N ARG A 275 -6.17 -25.38 7.37
CA ARG A 275 -6.26 -25.09 8.81
C ARG A 275 -7.69 -24.72 9.14
N SER A 276 -8.28 -25.30 10.18
CA SER A 276 -9.68 -25.06 10.51
C SER A 276 -9.96 -23.58 10.84
N ALA A 277 -9.01 -22.91 11.49
CA ALA A 277 -9.08 -21.47 11.76
C ALA A 277 -9.16 -20.62 10.48
N ALA A 278 -8.60 -21.09 9.36
CA ALA A 278 -8.53 -20.33 8.12
C ALA A 278 -9.89 -20.22 7.38
N ILE A 279 -10.79 -21.16 7.62
CA ILE A 279 -12.13 -21.16 7.03
C ILE A 279 -13.20 -20.60 7.99
N LYS A 280 -12.81 -20.16 9.19
CA LYS A 280 -13.76 -19.70 10.21
C LYS A 280 -14.68 -18.60 9.70
N LYS A 281 -14.17 -17.63 8.93
CA LYS A 281 -14.98 -16.55 8.34
C LYS A 281 -16.08 -17.06 7.39
N LEU A 282 -15.83 -18.17 6.70
CA LEU A 282 -16.83 -18.84 5.87
C LEU A 282 -17.86 -19.59 6.73
N LEU A 283 -17.41 -20.33 7.75
CA LEU A 283 -18.30 -21.04 8.67
C LEU A 283 -19.23 -20.08 9.44
N ASP A 284 -18.71 -18.93 9.86
CA ASP A 284 -19.45 -17.89 10.58
C ASP A 284 -20.55 -17.23 9.72
N LEU A 285 -20.59 -17.46 8.39
CA LEU A 285 -21.73 -17.09 7.55
C LEU A 285 -22.98 -17.91 7.83
N ASN A 286 -22.86 -19.01 8.58
CA ASN A 286 -23.98 -19.89 8.98
C ASN A 286 -24.84 -20.35 7.80
N LEU A 287 -24.19 -20.68 6.67
CA LEU A 287 -24.91 -21.19 5.49
C LEU A 287 -25.60 -22.51 5.80
N ASP A 288 -26.76 -22.73 5.18
CA ASP A 288 -27.51 -23.97 5.26
C ASP A 288 -27.74 -24.59 3.86
N TYR A 289 -28.39 -25.76 3.79
CA TYR A 289 -28.63 -26.44 2.51
C TYR A 289 -29.67 -25.74 1.63
N HIS A 290 -30.51 -24.88 2.18
CA HIS A 290 -31.51 -24.12 1.44
C HIS A 290 -30.90 -22.94 0.68
N ASP A 291 -29.75 -22.42 1.13
CA ASP A 291 -28.95 -21.45 0.39
C ASP A 291 -28.39 -21.99 -0.94
N PHE A 292 -28.29 -23.32 -1.07
CA PHE A 292 -27.82 -23.98 -2.29
C PHE A 292 -28.98 -24.38 -3.20
N PRO A 293 -28.89 -24.10 -4.51
CA PRO A 293 -29.91 -24.55 -5.46
C PRO A 293 -29.96 -26.08 -5.53
N GLU A 294 -31.11 -26.62 -5.93
CA GLU A 294 -31.28 -28.06 -6.20
C GLU A 294 -30.35 -28.50 -7.34
N GLU A 295 -29.74 -29.67 -7.24
CA GLU A 295 -28.88 -30.19 -8.30
C GLU A 295 -29.73 -30.59 -9.53
N ALA A 296 -29.56 -29.83 -10.62
CA ALA A 296 -30.20 -30.04 -11.91
C ALA A 296 -29.15 -30.17 -13.04
N GLY A 297 -27.91 -30.52 -12.69
CA GLY A 297 -26.80 -30.63 -13.64
C GLY A 297 -26.13 -29.30 -13.98
N GLN A 298 -26.27 -28.27 -13.13
CA GLN A 298 -25.64 -26.96 -13.33
C GLN A 298 -24.12 -27.11 -13.43
N VAL A 299 -23.48 -26.38 -14.34
CA VAL A 299 -22.02 -26.45 -14.55
C VAL A 299 -21.26 -25.24 -14.00
N ASP A 300 -21.96 -24.14 -13.69
CA ASP A 300 -21.41 -22.86 -13.22
C ASP A 300 -22.55 -21.96 -12.68
N GLY A 301 -22.24 -20.89 -11.95
CA GLY A 301 -23.25 -19.91 -11.50
C GLY A 301 -24.05 -20.36 -10.29
N THR A 302 -23.43 -21.10 -9.36
CA THR A 302 -24.09 -21.57 -8.13
C THR A 302 -23.29 -21.18 -6.90
N LEU A 303 -23.93 -21.13 -5.73
CA LEU A 303 -23.25 -20.81 -4.47
C LEU A 303 -22.06 -21.72 -4.18
N ALA A 304 -22.13 -23.01 -4.55
CA ALA A 304 -21.02 -23.95 -4.39
C ALA A 304 -19.77 -23.53 -5.20
N HIS A 305 -19.94 -23.14 -6.47
CA HIS A 305 -18.83 -22.68 -7.30
C HIS A 305 -18.32 -21.31 -6.86
N ALA A 306 -19.21 -20.42 -6.42
CA ALA A 306 -18.83 -19.13 -5.85
C ALA A 306 -17.98 -19.30 -4.58
N ILE A 307 -18.35 -20.20 -3.67
CA ILE A 307 -17.54 -20.53 -2.47
C ILE A 307 -16.20 -21.14 -2.87
N GLU A 308 -16.16 -22.07 -3.82
CA GLU A 308 -14.91 -22.66 -4.31
C GLU A 308 -13.95 -21.58 -4.83
N ARG A 309 -14.43 -20.70 -5.71
CA ARG A 309 -13.64 -19.63 -6.36
C ARG A 309 -13.25 -18.49 -5.42
N SER A 310 -13.96 -18.33 -4.30
CA SER A 310 -13.67 -17.29 -3.30
C SER A 310 -13.00 -17.81 -2.04
N LEU A 311 -12.70 -19.11 -1.95
CA LEU A 311 -12.15 -19.74 -0.74
C LEU A 311 -10.91 -19.01 -0.20
N LEU A 312 -9.96 -18.68 -1.07
CA LEU A 312 -8.71 -18.04 -0.64
C LEU A 312 -8.92 -16.61 -0.12
N TYR A 313 -9.97 -15.91 -0.54
CA TYR A 313 -10.36 -14.64 0.07
C TYR A 313 -10.84 -14.82 1.52
N PHE A 314 -11.55 -15.91 1.85
CA PHE A 314 -11.89 -16.21 3.24
C PHE A 314 -10.66 -16.54 4.07
N VAL A 315 -9.73 -17.30 3.49
CA VAL A 315 -8.44 -17.64 4.11
C VAL A 315 -7.67 -16.37 4.43
N GLU A 316 -7.50 -15.47 3.47
CA GLU A 316 -6.82 -14.19 3.71
C GLU A 316 -7.54 -13.33 4.74
N LYS A 317 -8.88 -13.27 4.70
CA LYS A 317 -9.65 -12.46 5.65
C LYS A 317 -9.58 -13.01 7.08
N SER A 318 -9.23 -14.27 7.24
CA SER A 318 -8.99 -14.88 8.54
C SER A 318 -7.57 -14.62 9.08
N GLY A 319 -6.74 -13.87 8.36
CA GLY A 319 -5.34 -13.62 8.73
C GLY A 319 -4.41 -14.78 8.36
N HIS A 320 -4.74 -15.55 7.34
CA HIS A 320 -3.92 -16.67 6.87
C HIS A 320 -3.47 -16.48 5.42
N THR A 321 -2.31 -17.03 5.07
CA THR A 321 -1.80 -17.14 3.70
C THR A 321 -2.15 -18.50 3.12
N TRP A 322 -1.78 -18.71 1.85
CA TRP A 322 -1.97 -19.98 1.16
C TRP A 322 -0.74 -20.33 0.33
N ILE A 323 -0.54 -21.62 0.07
CA ILE A 323 0.58 -22.14 -0.72
C ILE A 323 0.06 -23.07 -1.81
N ARG A 324 0.51 -22.81 -3.04
CA ARG A 324 0.28 -23.67 -4.21
C ARG A 324 1.44 -24.65 -4.36
N VAL A 325 1.16 -25.93 -4.57
CA VAL A 325 2.19 -26.98 -4.66
C VAL A 325 2.14 -27.75 -5.98
N ASN A 326 3.27 -28.27 -6.44
CA ASN A 326 3.35 -29.09 -7.64
C ASN A 326 4.16 -30.37 -7.39
N ALA A 327 3.49 -31.52 -7.43
CA ALA A 327 4.11 -32.83 -7.22
C ALA A 327 4.79 -33.41 -8.47
N PHE A 328 4.53 -32.84 -9.65
CA PHE A 328 4.93 -33.41 -10.95
C PHE A 328 5.82 -32.46 -11.79
N GLY A 329 6.19 -31.30 -11.24
CA GLY A 329 7.07 -30.34 -11.90
C GLY A 329 8.52 -30.82 -11.92
N LYS A 330 9.26 -30.52 -13.01
CA LYS A 330 10.73 -30.68 -13.02
C LYS A 330 11.32 -29.81 -11.92
N ARG A 331 12.07 -30.38 -10.97
CA ARG A 331 12.93 -29.62 -10.04
C ARG A 331 13.78 -28.67 -10.88
N THR A 332 13.49 -27.38 -10.87
CA THR A 332 14.35 -26.39 -11.50
C THR A 332 15.69 -26.48 -10.80
N LYS A 333 16.77 -26.70 -11.57
CA LYS A 333 18.15 -26.66 -11.06
C LYS A 333 18.57 -25.21 -10.71
N SER A 334 17.72 -24.46 -10.01
CA SER A 334 18.11 -23.19 -9.42
C SER A 334 18.93 -23.51 -8.17
N LYS A 335 20.13 -22.94 -8.09
CA LYS A 335 21.03 -23.05 -6.93
C LYS A 335 20.24 -22.70 -5.67
N SER A 336 20.23 -23.60 -4.68
CA SER A 336 19.98 -23.32 -3.25
C SER A 336 19.30 -21.96 -2.97
N GLU A 337 18.05 -21.80 -3.39
CA GLU A 337 17.27 -20.64 -2.96
C GLU A 337 16.93 -20.87 -1.48
N PRO A 338 17.17 -19.89 -0.59
CA PRO A 338 16.85 -20.04 0.82
C PRO A 338 15.35 -20.34 0.99
N ASP A 339 15.00 -21.15 1.99
CA ASP A 339 13.60 -21.51 2.35
C ASP A 339 12.67 -20.29 2.47
N SER A 340 13.23 -19.09 2.66
CA SER A 340 12.54 -17.80 2.74
C SER A 340 11.88 -17.36 1.43
N LYS A 341 12.27 -17.87 0.25
CA LYS A 341 11.68 -17.53 -1.07
C LYS A 341 10.74 -18.60 -1.63
N LEU A 342 10.45 -19.67 -0.88
CA LEU A 342 9.47 -20.70 -1.26
C LEU A 342 8.03 -20.20 -1.14
N GLY A 343 7.37 -20.00 -2.28
CA GLY A 343 5.96 -19.63 -2.40
C GLY A 343 5.74 -18.14 -2.23
N LEU A 344 5.95 -17.37 -3.31
CA LEU A 344 5.59 -15.95 -3.34
C LEU A 344 4.08 -15.84 -3.12
N PHE A 345 3.71 -15.23 -2.01
CA PHE A 345 2.32 -15.00 -1.64
C PHE A 345 1.83 -13.71 -2.32
N GLU A 346 0.86 -13.84 -3.21
CA GLU A 346 0.21 -12.73 -3.90
C GLU A 346 -1.14 -12.45 -3.23
N PRO A 347 -1.30 -11.34 -2.47
CA PRO A 347 -2.52 -11.08 -1.72
C PRO A 347 -3.72 -10.83 -2.65
N LEU A 348 -4.79 -11.60 -2.49
CA LEU A 348 -6.01 -11.45 -3.28
C LEU A 348 -6.87 -10.29 -2.81
N ILE A 349 -7.01 -10.09 -1.49
CA ILE A 349 -7.89 -9.08 -0.89
C ILE A 349 -7.49 -7.63 -1.28
N THR A 350 -6.20 -7.38 -1.52
CA THR A 350 -5.68 -6.07 -1.92
C THR A 350 -5.33 -5.98 -3.41
N SER A 351 -5.51 -7.06 -4.18
CA SER A 351 -5.08 -7.14 -5.59
C SER A 351 -5.72 -6.12 -6.52
N ASN A 352 -6.93 -5.65 -6.20
CA ASN A 352 -7.59 -4.62 -6.99
C ASN A 352 -6.89 -3.24 -6.90
N GLN A 353 -6.08 -3.04 -5.85
CA GLN A 353 -5.32 -1.81 -5.64
C GLN A 353 -4.12 -1.68 -6.60
N GLU A 354 -3.74 -2.76 -7.28
CA GLU A 354 -2.67 -2.77 -8.29
C GLU A 354 -3.10 -2.07 -9.60
N TYR A 355 -4.40 -1.85 -9.80
CA TYR A 355 -4.88 -1.15 -10.99
C TYR A 355 -4.47 0.33 -10.98
N VAL A 356 -3.65 0.72 -11.96
CA VAL A 356 -3.19 2.11 -12.12
C VAL A 356 -4.23 2.95 -12.86
N THR A 357 -4.87 3.85 -12.12
CA THR A 357 -5.88 4.80 -12.63
C THR A 357 -5.27 5.93 -13.48
N LEU A 358 -6.11 6.67 -14.22
CA LEU A 358 -5.66 7.86 -14.96
C LEU A 358 -5.03 8.91 -14.04
N VAL A 359 -5.61 9.14 -12.86
CA VAL A 359 -5.07 10.08 -11.87
C VAL A 359 -3.63 9.74 -11.50
N GLN A 360 -3.33 8.45 -11.29
CA GLN A 360 -1.98 7.98 -10.94
C GLN A 360 -1.01 8.03 -12.12
N LYS A 361 -1.50 7.84 -13.36
CA LYS A 361 -0.67 8.00 -14.56
C LYS A 361 -0.27 9.45 -14.79
N THR A 362 -1.16 10.40 -14.51
CA THR A 362 -0.91 11.84 -14.66
C THR A 362 -0.14 12.42 -13.48
N ASN A 363 -0.32 11.86 -12.28
CA ASN A 363 0.33 12.30 -11.04
C ASN A 363 1.05 11.08 -10.44
N TYR A 364 2.23 10.76 -10.97
CA TYR A 364 2.96 9.53 -10.67
C TYR A 364 3.31 9.38 -9.18
N GLU A 365 3.52 10.48 -8.48
CA GLU A 365 3.74 10.52 -7.03
C GLU A 365 2.58 9.90 -6.23
N THR A 366 1.37 9.84 -6.83
CA THR A 366 0.16 9.24 -6.23
C THR A 366 -0.02 7.75 -6.55
N VAL A 367 0.89 7.12 -7.31
CA VAL A 367 0.89 5.67 -7.55
C VAL A 367 0.92 4.94 -6.21
N ARG A 368 0.04 3.95 -6.06
CA ARG A 368 -0.18 3.20 -4.82
C ARG A 368 1.07 2.39 -4.48
N ILE A 369 1.44 2.37 -3.20
CA ILE A 369 2.24 1.30 -2.61
C ILE A 369 1.24 0.25 -2.13
N THR A 370 1.24 -0.93 -2.75
CA THR A 370 0.39 -2.06 -2.33
C THR A 370 1.03 -2.81 -1.17
N ALA A 371 0.21 -3.53 -0.41
CA ALA A 371 0.65 -4.21 0.80
C ALA A 371 0.46 -5.73 0.71
N ALA A 372 1.48 -6.46 1.16
CA ALA A 372 1.39 -7.89 1.47
C ALA A 372 1.48 -8.10 2.98
N PRO A 373 0.62 -8.95 3.58
CA PRO A 373 0.63 -9.19 5.00
C PRO A 373 1.88 -9.97 5.42
N LYS A 374 2.54 -9.48 6.47
CA LYS A 374 3.56 -10.21 7.23
C LYS A 374 3.09 -10.33 8.67
N TYR A 375 3.15 -11.54 9.21
CA TYR A 375 2.68 -11.82 10.55
C TYR A 375 3.87 -11.91 11.48
N GLU A 376 4.14 -10.81 12.16
CA GLU A 376 5.20 -10.74 13.15
C GLU A 376 4.80 -9.84 14.33
N GLY A 377 5.37 -10.11 15.50
CA GLY A 377 4.97 -9.46 16.75
C GLY A 377 5.60 -8.09 17.00
N ARG A 378 6.84 -7.85 16.54
CA ARG A 378 7.59 -6.62 16.87
C ARG A 378 7.00 -5.39 16.18
N ARG A 379 7.06 -4.23 16.83
CA ARG A 379 6.59 -2.95 16.25
C ARG A 379 7.57 -2.45 15.19
N ARG A 380 7.08 -1.68 14.23
CA ARG A 380 7.94 -1.04 13.23
C ARG A 380 7.42 0.34 12.84
N LEU A 381 8.29 1.34 12.91
CA LEU A 381 7.99 2.71 12.48
C LEU A 381 8.50 2.91 11.05
N ASN A 382 7.61 3.38 10.18
CA ASN A 382 7.84 3.51 8.74
C ASN A 382 7.81 4.99 8.34
N LEU A 383 8.95 5.60 8.08
CA LEU A 383 9.00 6.94 7.48
C LEU A 383 8.80 6.82 5.97
N ILE A 384 7.82 7.52 5.41
CA ILE A 384 7.62 7.61 3.95
C ILE A 384 8.10 8.97 3.47
N VAL A 385 9.09 8.96 2.58
CA VAL A 385 9.69 10.17 2.00
C VAL A 385 9.84 10.04 0.48
N PRO A 386 9.77 11.15 -0.28
CA PRO A 386 9.97 11.09 -1.73
C PRO A 386 11.38 10.66 -2.12
N THR A 387 12.39 11.08 -1.36
CA THR A 387 13.81 10.84 -1.64
C THR A 387 14.65 10.99 -0.38
N ILE A 388 15.82 10.35 -0.38
CA ILE A 388 16.90 10.55 0.61
C ILE A 388 18.19 11.06 -0.05
N GLU A 389 18.13 11.46 -1.31
CA GLU A 389 19.30 11.96 -2.06
C GLU A 389 19.77 13.30 -1.51
N SER A 390 21.05 13.39 -1.15
CA SER A 390 21.63 14.56 -0.48
C SER A 390 21.45 15.87 -1.26
N ALA A 391 21.45 15.80 -2.60
CA ALA A 391 21.19 16.94 -3.48
C ALA A 391 19.76 17.49 -3.37
N HIS A 392 18.80 16.64 -3.00
CA HIS A 392 17.37 16.93 -2.93
C HIS A 392 16.82 17.06 -1.51
N ILE A 393 17.64 16.77 -0.48
CA ILE A 393 17.30 17.08 0.91
C ILE A 393 17.32 18.61 1.10
N PHE A 394 16.14 19.20 1.06
CA PHE A 394 15.86 20.59 1.43
C PHE A 394 14.78 20.62 2.51
N GLY A 395 14.92 21.56 3.45
CA GLY A 395 13.90 21.95 4.42
C GLY A 395 13.15 20.79 5.06
N GLY A 396 12.02 20.40 4.46
CA GLY A 396 11.11 19.44 5.05
C GLY A 396 11.57 17.99 5.10
N ILE A 397 12.37 17.49 4.15
CA ILE A 397 12.90 16.11 4.25
C ILE A 397 13.92 16.01 5.39
N ASP A 398 14.79 17.02 5.55
CA ASP A 398 15.75 17.09 6.66
C ASP A 398 15.02 17.14 8.02
N THR A 399 13.96 17.93 8.11
CA THR A 399 13.10 17.98 9.31
C THR A 399 12.46 16.64 9.58
N ALA A 400 11.93 15.97 8.56
CA ALA A 400 11.30 14.65 8.70
C ALA A 400 12.29 13.57 9.18
N LEU A 401 13.50 13.54 8.62
CA LEU A 401 14.56 12.62 9.05
C LEU A 401 14.97 12.87 10.50
N LYS A 402 15.15 14.14 10.89
CA LYS A 402 15.45 14.51 12.28
C LYS A 402 14.36 14.06 13.24
N ILE A 403 13.10 14.34 12.92
CA ILE A 403 11.95 13.95 13.75
C ILE A 403 11.84 12.43 13.84
N PHE A 404 12.04 11.73 12.73
CA PHE A 404 12.05 10.27 12.71
C PHE A 404 13.16 9.70 13.60
N CYS A 405 14.38 10.21 13.53
CA CYS A 405 15.47 9.79 14.41
C CYS A 405 15.19 10.11 15.89
N GLN A 406 14.66 11.31 16.20
CA GLN A 406 14.29 11.66 17.56
C GLN A 406 13.20 10.75 18.14
N ILE A 407 12.21 10.38 17.32
CA ILE A 407 11.21 9.38 17.70
C ILE A 407 11.89 8.02 17.89
N ALA A 408 12.77 7.60 16.97
CA ALA A 408 13.50 6.34 17.11
C ALA A 408 14.31 6.25 18.41
N ASP A 409 15.04 7.31 18.77
CA ASP A 409 15.83 7.41 20.00
C ASP A 409 14.97 7.35 21.28
N ALA A 410 13.71 7.79 21.19
CA ALA A 410 12.76 7.76 22.31
C ALA A 410 11.95 6.45 22.39
N SER A 411 12.18 5.50 21.48
CA SER A 411 11.46 4.23 21.42
C SER A 411 11.99 3.18 22.42
N LYS A 412 11.28 2.05 22.55
CA LYS A 412 11.75 0.86 23.28
C LYS A 412 12.62 -0.01 22.37
N GLU A 413 13.52 -0.80 22.97
CA GLU A 413 14.46 -1.72 22.27
C GLU A 413 13.77 -2.70 21.29
N ASP A 414 12.47 -2.97 21.44
CA ASP A 414 11.69 -3.88 20.60
C ASP A 414 10.98 -3.20 19.40
N THR A 415 11.63 -2.24 18.76
CA THR A 415 11.09 -1.50 17.60
C THR A 415 12.06 -1.54 16.41
N ASP A 416 11.53 -1.81 15.23
CA ASP A 416 12.28 -1.67 13.98
C ASP A 416 11.97 -0.34 13.28
N PHE A 417 12.89 0.12 12.44
CA PHE A 417 12.82 1.39 11.73
C PHE A 417 13.01 1.17 10.24
N ARG A 418 12.01 1.56 9.46
CA ARG A 418 12.03 1.46 8.00
C ARG A 418 11.82 2.83 7.37
N ILE A 419 12.66 3.18 6.39
CA ILE A 419 12.46 4.35 5.53
C ILE A 419 12.00 3.83 4.17
N ILE A 420 10.84 4.29 3.70
CA ILE A 420 10.25 3.92 2.41
C ILE A 420 10.43 5.09 1.47
N VAL A 421 11.16 4.89 0.38
CA VAL A 421 11.47 5.92 -0.61
C VAL A 421 10.58 5.77 -1.83
N SER A 422 9.74 6.76 -2.13
CA SER A 422 8.65 6.63 -3.11
C SER A 422 8.88 7.25 -4.49
N ASP A 423 9.77 8.22 -4.65
CA ASP A 423 9.81 9.03 -5.89
C ASP A 423 11.15 8.93 -6.63
N ILE A 424 12.27 9.02 -5.92
CA ILE A 424 13.62 8.95 -6.51
C ILE A 424 14.33 7.72 -5.95
N SER A 425 14.85 6.88 -6.85
CA SER A 425 15.52 5.63 -6.49
C SER A 425 16.71 5.88 -5.59
N VAL A 426 16.97 4.95 -4.69
CA VAL A 426 18.04 5.07 -3.69
C VAL A 426 19.39 4.74 -4.33
N SER A 427 20.33 5.69 -4.29
CA SER A 427 21.72 5.41 -4.64
C SER A 427 22.48 4.69 -3.52
N GLU A 428 23.66 4.15 -3.82
CA GLU A 428 24.53 3.52 -2.82
C GLU A 428 25.04 4.53 -1.77
N ALA A 429 25.03 5.83 -2.07
CA ALA A 429 25.52 6.88 -1.19
C ALA A 429 24.37 7.50 -0.37
N VAL A 430 24.13 6.96 0.83
CA VAL A 430 23.14 7.50 1.77
C VAL A 430 23.74 8.59 2.67
N PRO A 431 22.92 9.51 3.19
CA PRO A 431 23.36 10.47 4.21
C PRO A 431 24.00 9.80 5.43
N ASP A 432 24.96 10.48 6.08
CA ASP A 432 25.71 9.93 7.24
C ASP A 432 24.81 9.37 8.34
N ALA A 433 23.68 10.03 8.61
CA ALA A 433 22.71 9.61 9.62
C ALA A 433 22.04 8.25 9.31
N LEU A 434 22.13 7.78 8.08
CA LEU A 434 21.47 6.56 7.58
C LEU A 434 22.46 5.45 7.21
N GLN A 435 23.76 5.61 7.46
CA GLN A 435 24.77 4.60 7.11
C GLN A 435 24.54 3.23 7.78
N SER A 436 23.84 3.19 8.92
CA SER A 436 23.48 1.95 9.62
C SER A 436 22.28 1.21 9.02
N TYR A 437 21.57 1.81 8.06
CA TYR A 437 20.37 1.23 7.46
C TYR A 437 20.72 0.33 6.27
N GLU A 438 20.11 -0.85 6.21
CA GLU A 438 20.28 -1.78 5.09
C GLU A 438 19.32 -1.44 3.95
N ILE A 439 19.87 -1.20 2.75
CA ILE A 439 19.09 -0.88 1.55
C ILE A 439 18.53 -2.16 0.93
N GLN A 440 17.23 -2.15 0.65
CA GLN A 440 16.47 -3.27 0.09
C GLN A 440 15.49 -2.75 -0.98
N ASN A 441 15.02 -3.64 -1.84
CA ASN A 441 14.01 -3.30 -2.85
C ASN A 441 12.63 -3.77 -2.39
N ILE A 442 11.58 -3.02 -2.73
CA ILE A 442 10.20 -3.47 -2.53
C ILE A 442 9.98 -4.84 -3.20
N GLY A 443 9.32 -5.77 -2.49
CA GLY A 443 9.12 -7.15 -2.95
C GLY A 443 10.29 -8.11 -2.72
N ASP A 444 11.49 -7.62 -2.39
CA ASP A 444 12.64 -8.43 -1.93
C ASP A 444 13.12 -7.95 -0.56
N GLU A 445 12.16 -7.86 0.36
CA GLU A 445 12.37 -7.38 1.73
C GLU A 445 12.71 -8.54 2.67
N THR A 446 13.62 -8.26 3.59
CA THR A 446 13.90 -9.04 4.79
C THR A 446 13.78 -8.12 5.99
N ARG A 447 13.18 -8.63 7.07
CA ARG A 447 13.00 -7.82 8.27
C ARG A 447 14.35 -7.50 8.91
N LYS A 448 14.62 -6.21 9.14
CA LYS A 448 15.82 -5.68 9.81
C LYS A 448 15.42 -4.64 10.84
N GLN A 449 16.30 -4.41 11.81
CA GLN A 449 16.12 -3.33 12.79
C GLN A 449 16.17 -1.94 12.14
N TYR A 450 17.02 -1.74 11.14
CA TYR A 450 17.14 -0.50 10.37
C TYR A 450 17.18 -0.83 8.88
N ALA A 451 16.16 -0.42 8.13
CA ALA A 451 16.03 -0.72 6.70
C ALA A 451 15.64 0.52 5.88
N ILE A 452 16.21 0.65 4.69
CA ILE A 452 15.71 1.54 3.64
C ILE A 452 15.12 0.65 2.56
N VAL A 453 13.87 0.91 2.18
CA VAL A 453 13.19 0.21 1.10
C VAL A 453 12.98 1.18 -0.05
N ASP A 454 13.64 0.90 -1.17
CA ASP A 454 13.35 1.55 -2.44
C ASP A 454 12.01 1.03 -2.97
N ALA A 455 10.99 1.90 -2.93
CA ALA A 455 9.64 1.62 -3.41
C ALA A 455 9.34 2.37 -4.72
N THR A 456 10.37 2.71 -5.50
CA THR A 456 10.15 3.35 -6.82
C THR A 456 9.60 2.37 -7.85
N ASP A 457 10.00 1.09 -7.80
CA ASP A 457 9.46 0.00 -8.63
C ASP A 457 8.29 -0.75 -7.94
N ARG A 458 7.25 0.00 -7.58
CA ARG A 458 6.10 -0.49 -6.78
C ARG A 458 4.91 -0.97 -7.59
N LEU A 459 4.98 -0.98 -8.93
CA LEU A 459 3.80 -1.30 -9.76
C LEU A 459 3.41 -2.78 -9.72
N LEU A 460 4.39 -3.66 -9.54
CA LEU A 460 4.22 -5.11 -9.56
C LEU A 460 4.74 -5.78 -8.29
N ASN A 461 5.11 -4.98 -7.28
CA ASN A 461 5.71 -5.45 -6.04
C ASN A 461 4.92 -4.89 -4.87
N HIS A 462 4.86 -5.68 -3.79
CA HIS A 462 4.16 -5.30 -2.58
C HIS A 462 5.13 -4.94 -1.48
N LEU A 463 4.75 -3.98 -0.65
CA LEU A 463 5.42 -3.69 0.59
C LEU A 463 4.99 -4.69 1.66
N GLU A 464 5.93 -5.31 2.37
CA GLU A 464 5.60 -6.14 3.53
C GLU A 464 5.05 -5.28 4.67
N VAL A 465 3.85 -5.58 5.13
CA VAL A 465 3.15 -4.83 6.19
C VAL A 465 2.64 -5.78 7.28
N THR A 466 2.88 -5.40 8.53
CA THR A 466 2.41 -6.10 9.73
C THR A 466 1.26 -5.36 10.40
N LYS A 467 0.57 -6.01 11.33
CA LYS A 467 -0.48 -5.37 12.15
C LYS A 467 0.03 -4.22 13.04
N ASN A 468 1.35 -4.19 13.31
CA ASN A 468 2.00 -3.25 14.23
C ASN A 468 2.86 -2.21 13.51
N ASP A 469 2.76 -2.11 12.18
CA ASP A 469 3.42 -1.07 11.41
C ASP A 469 2.72 0.28 11.65
N ILE A 470 3.49 1.29 12.01
CA ILE A 470 3.05 2.70 12.11
C ILE A 470 3.67 3.47 10.96
N PHE A 471 2.90 4.29 10.27
CA PHE A 471 3.38 5.10 9.14
C PHE A 471 3.53 6.57 9.55
N LEU A 472 4.71 7.13 9.29
CA LEU A 472 5.04 8.54 9.41
C LEU A 472 5.13 9.15 8.01
N ALA A 473 4.18 10.02 7.67
CA ALA A 473 4.10 10.70 6.39
C ALA A 473 4.64 12.13 6.44
N THR A 474 5.04 12.65 5.28
CA THR A 474 5.70 13.96 5.12
C THR A 474 5.01 14.84 4.08
N ALA A 475 5.15 14.55 2.78
CA ALA A 475 4.42 15.24 1.72
C ALA A 475 2.99 14.67 1.58
N TRP A 476 2.05 15.42 1.01
CA TRP A 476 0.65 15.00 0.89
C TRP A 476 0.46 13.68 0.14
N TRP A 477 1.26 13.39 -0.89
CA TRP A 477 1.16 12.10 -1.59
C TRP A 477 1.76 10.93 -0.80
N THR A 478 2.73 11.19 0.09
CA THR A 478 3.22 10.19 1.04
C THR A 478 2.17 9.89 2.11
N ALA A 479 1.42 10.91 2.56
CA ALA A 479 0.28 10.73 3.47
C ALA A 479 -0.86 9.97 2.80
N LEU A 480 -1.17 10.29 1.54
CA LEU A 480 -2.13 9.54 0.75
C LEU A 480 -1.76 8.05 0.67
N ASN A 481 -0.49 7.73 0.44
CA ASN A 481 -0.02 6.35 0.46
C ASN A 481 -0.04 5.74 1.88
N ALA A 482 0.35 6.47 2.92
CA ALA A 482 0.26 6.01 4.31
C ALA A 482 -1.18 5.63 4.70
N TYR A 483 -2.17 6.44 4.34
CA TYR A 483 -3.59 6.11 4.58
C TYR A 483 -4.06 4.89 3.80
N ARG A 484 -3.59 4.70 2.57
CA ARG A 484 -3.91 3.49 1.78
C ARG A 484 -3.30 2.24 2.39
N LEU A 485 -2.07 2.32 2.91
CA LEU A 485 -1.42 1.24 3.64
C LEU A 485 -2.14 0.96 4.98
N GLN A 486 -2.57 2.00 5.68
CA GLN A 486 -3.39 1.88 6.88
C GLN A 486 -4.75 1.20 6.58
N ASP A 487 -5.41 1.56 5.48
CA ASP A 487 -6.66 0.94 5.05
C ASP A 487 -6.43 -0.54 4.68
N ALA A 488 -5.31 -0.86 4.04
CA ALA A 488 -4.90 -2.23 3.79
C ALA A 488 -4.64 -3.00 5.10
N GLN A 489 -3.97 -2.39 6.10
CA GLN A 489 -3.81 -2.99 7.43
C GLN A 489 -5.14 -3.29 8.10
N LYS A 490 -6.09 -2.34 8.10
CA LYS A 490 -7.45 -2.55 8.64
C LYS A 490 -8.14 -3.72 7.92
N MET A 491 -7.95 -3.83 6.61
CA MET A 491 -8.54 -4.90 5.82
C MET A 491 -7.94 -6.29 6.14
N LEU A 492 -6.61 -6.36 6.25
CA LEU A 492 -5.83 -7.59 6.48
C LEU A 492 -5.88 -8.05 7.96
N PHE A 493 -5.81 -7.12 8.90
CA PHE A 493 -5.61 -7.40 10.33
C PHE A 493 -6.77 -6.93 11.22
N GLY A 494 -7.79 -6.26 10.65
CA GLY A 494 -8.98 -5.77 11.37
C GLY A 494 -8.81 -4.40 12.05
N GLN A 495 -7.57 -3.98 12.32
CA GLN A 495 -7.24 -2.69 12.92
C GLN A 495 -5.91 -2.18 12.37
N ALA A 496 -5.64 -0.89 12.56
CA ALA A 496 -4.36 -0.27 12.20
C ALA A 496 -4.04 0.89 13.15
N PRO A 497 -2.76 1.11 13.48
CA PRO A 497 -2.31 2.32 14.16
C PRO A 497 -2.66 3.60 13.37
N LYS A 498 -2.73 4.74 14.05
CA LYS A 498 -2.91 6.04 13.38
C LYS A 498 -1.68 6.39 12.54
N VAL A 499 -1.91 7.08 11.42
CA VAL A 499 -0.84 7.66 10.62
C VAL A 499 -0.31 8.88 11.37
N ILE A 500 0.99 8.93 11.61
CA ILE A 500 1.65 10.15 12.08
C ILE A 500 1.90 11.01 10.84
N TYR A 501 1.38 12.23 10.81
CA TYR A 501 1.52 13.10 9.66
C TYR A 501 2.25 14.38 10.04
N LEU A 502 3.50 14.51 9.58
CA LEU A 502 4.29 15.74 9.67
C LEU A 502 3.83 16.72 8.58
N ILE A 503 2.90 17.60 8.94
CA ILE A 503 2.31 18.60 8.06
C ILE A 503 3.19 19.85 8.10
N GLN A 504 3.88 20.12 6.99
CA GLN A 504 4.88 21.18 6.93
C GLN A 504 4.41 22.47 6.27
N ASP A 505 3.29 22.39 5.57
CA ASP A 505 2.66 23.53 4.91
C ASP A 505 1.21 23.17 4.60
N TYR A 506 0.45 24.15 4.12
CA TYR A 506 -0.82 23.91 3.45
C TYR A 506 -0.55 23.52 1.99
N GLU A 507 -0.23 22.25 1.77
CA GLU A 507 0.20 21.72 0.47
C GLU A 507 -0.84 21.79 -0.68
N PRO A 508 -2.17 21.84 -0.45
CA PRO A 508 -3.13 22.15 -1.51
C PRO A 508 -2.84 23.50 -2.17
N GLY A 509 -2.33 24.47 -1.39
CA GLY A 509 -1.93 25.79 -1.89
C GLY A 509 -0.77 25.78 -2.88
N PHE A 510 -0.08 24.65 -3.08
CA PHE A 510 0.94 24.51 -4.12
C PHE A 510 0.34 24.41 -5.53
N TYR A 511 -0.98 24.26 -5.64
CA TYR A 511 -1.69 24.05 -6.88
C TYR A 511 -2.88 25.01 -6.97
N GLY A 512 -3.21 25.46 -8.20
CA GLY A 512 -4.55 25.98 -8.47
C GLY A 512 -5.61 24.88 -8.31
N TRP A 513 -6.89 25.26 -8.24
CA TRP A 513 -8.01 24.32 -8.12
C TRP A 513 -7.94 23.24 -9.21
N SER A 514 -7.69 22.00 -8.78
CA SER A 514 -7.33 20.89 -9.64
C SER A 514 -7.46 19.56 -8.89
N THR A 515 -7.22 18.46 -9.59
CA THR A 515 -7.16 17.13 -8.96
C THR A 515 -6.07 17.05 -7.88
N LYS A 516 -4.89 17.65 -8.09
CA LYS A 516 -3.82 17.65 -7.06
C LYS A 516 -4.25 18.42 -5.82
N TYR A 517 -4.90 19.57 -5.99
CA TYR A 517 -5.50 20.32 -4.89
C TYR A 517 -6.46 19.43 -4.07
N ALA A 518 -7.45 18.82 -4.74
CA ALA A 518 -8.47 18.01 -4.07
C ALA A 518 -7.88 16.78 -3.38
N LEU A 519 -6.87 16.13 -3.98
CA LEU A 519 -6.21 14.98 -3.37
C LEU A 519 -5.37 15.39 -2.16
N ALA A 520 -4.60 16.47 -2.23
CA ALA A 520 -3.85 17.00 -1.10
C ALA A 520 -4.80 17.37 0.06
N ASP A 521 -5.87 18.09 -0.23
CA ASP A 521 -6.89 18.51 0.74
C ASP A 521 -7.54 17.32 1.44
N SER A 522 -7.85 16.26 0.68
CA SER A 522 -8.45 15.03 1.22
C SER A 522 -7.63 14.36 2.31
N THR A 523 -6.30 14.56 2.32
CA THR A 523 -5.42 13.96 3.34
C THR A 523 -5.60 14.59 4.73
N TYR A 524 -6.08 15.84 4.78
CA TYR A 524 -6.34 16.55 6.04
C TYR A 524 -7.71 16.22 6.64
N HIS A 525 -8.65 15.73 5.82
CA HIS A 525 -9.97 15.29 6.30
C HIS A 525 -9.96 13.94 7.03
N ARG A 526 -8.84 13.20 7.01
CA ARG A 526 -8.64 11.90 7.70
C ARG A 526 -8.40 12.03 9.22
N HIS A 527 -8.86 13.11 9.85
CA HIS A 527 -8.53 13.51 11.22
C HIS A 527 -8.66 12.43 12.32
N ASP A 528 -9.61 11.49 12.21
CA ASP A 528 -9.74 10.36 13.16
C ASP A 528 -8.58 9.36 13.08
N ASP A 529 -8.02 9.21 11.87
CA ASP A 529 -6.93 8.29 11.52
C ASP A 529 -5.54 8.92 11.65
N THR A 530 -5.45 10.18 12.06
CA THR A 530 -4.22 10.98 12.05
C THR A 530 -3.76 11.35 13.46
N PHE A 531 -2.45 11.27 13.68
CA PHE A 531 -1.74 12.07 14.67
C PHE A 531 -0.95 13.17 13.93
N ALA A 532 -1.39 14.42 14.02
CA ALA A 532 -0.80 15.51 13.26
C ALA A 532 0.39 16.16 14.00
N ILE A 533 1.46 16.44 13.28
CA ILE A 533 2.58 17.27 13.75
C ILE A 533 2.63 18.47 12.82
N PHE A 534 2.20 19.63 13.30
CA PHE A 534 2.21 20.87 12.53
C PHE A 534 3.54 21.60 12.69
N ASN A 535 4.20 21.89 11.58
CA ASN A 535 5.29 22.87 11.54
C ASN A 535 4.69 24.11 10.88
N SER A 536 4.35 25.20 11.56
CA SER A 536 4.68 25.69 12.91
C SER A 536 3.40 26.10 13.69
N GLU A 537 3.52 26.96 14.72
CA GLU A 537 2.38 27.53 15.46
C GLU A 537 1.37 28.26 14.55
N GLU A 538 1.85 29.02 13.56
CA GLU A 538 0.99 29.69 12.57
C GLU A 538 0.22 28.68 11.71
N LEU A 539 0.87 27.56 11.36
CA LEU A 539 0.22 26.50 10.61
C LEU A 539 -0.83 25.80 11.45
N ASP A 540 -0.56 25.49 12.71
CA ASP A 540 -1.55 24.93 13.63
C ASP A 540 -2.77 25.85 13.78
N ASN A 541 -2.54 27.16 13.95
CA ASN A 541 -3.60 28.15 14.04
C ASN A 541 -4.43 28.23 12.75
N PHE A 542 -3.79 28.14 11.58
CA PHE A 542 -4.49 28.03 10.30
C PHE A 542 -5.36 26.78 10.24
N PHE A 543 -4.78 25.62 10.57
CA PHE A 543 -5.50 24.34 10.50
C PHE A 543 -6.65 24.29 11.50
N ALA A 544 -6.52 24.88 12.69
CA ALA A 544 -7.59 24.95 13.68
C ALA A 544 -8.84 25.71 13.20
N LYS A 545 -8.72 26.56 12.17
CA LYS A 545 -9.86 27.28 11.57
C LYS A 545 -10.66 26.41 10.60
N TYR A 546 -10.02 25.44 9.94
CA TYR A 546 -10.58 24.73 8.80
C TYR A 546 -10.70 23.20 8.99
N TYR A 547 -9.92 22.63 9.91
CA TYR A 547 -9.81 21.18 10.13
C TYR A 547 -9.91 20.83 11.62
N ASN A 548 -10.42 19.63 11.91
CA ASN A 548 -10.70 19.19 13.28
C ASN A 548 -9.74 18.09 13.76
N HIS A 549 -8.43 18.39 13.79
CA HIS A 549 -7.44 17.44 14.32
C HIS A 549 -7.41 17.48 15.86
N ILE A 550 -7.82 16.36 16.48
CA ILE A 550 -7.83 16.20 17.94
C ILE A 550 -6.43 15.80 18.44
N ASN A 551 -5.82 14.80 17.81
CA ASN A 551 -4.48 14.31 18.17
C ASN A 551 -3.43 15.10 17.40
N LYS A 552 -2.86 16.11 18.04
CA LYS A 552 -1.88 16.98 17.38
C LYS A 552 -0.77 17.48 18.29
N ARG A 553 0.36 17.82 17.68
CA ARG A 553 1.51 18.51 18.27
C ARG A 553 2.00 19.60 17.35
N VAL A 554 2.69 20.59 17.92
CA VAL A 554 3.28 21.69 17.16
C VAL A 554 4.80 21.68 17.26
N LEU A 555 5.47 21.77 16.12
CA LEU A 555 6.90 22.03 16.04
C LEU A 555 7.10 23.54 16.10
N LYS A 556 7.64 24.02 17.24
CA LYS A 556 7.97 25.42 17.41
C LYS A 556 9.21 25.79 16.60
N TYR A 557 9.32 27.07 16.26
CA TYR A 557 10.53 27.59 15.65
C TYR A 557 11.72 27.45 16.62
N GLU A 558 12.80 26.85 16.14
CA GLU A 558 14.09 26.84 16.81
C GLU A 558 15.17 27.31 15.84
N VAL A 559 16.09 28.15 16.34
CA VAL A 559 17.24 28.57 15.55
C VAL A 559 18.14 27.38 15.23
N ASN A 560 18.62 27.31 14.00
CA ASN A 560 19.58 26.29 13.62
C ASN A 560 20.90 26.51 14.40
N LYS A 561 21.28 25.54 15.24
CA LYS A 561 22.50 25.60 16.07
C LYS A 561 23.78 25.88 15.28
N LYS A 562 23.89 25.38 14.04
CA LYS A 562 25.07 25.63 13.19
C LYS A 562 25.12 27.09 12.71
N ILE A 563 23.96 27.71 12.48
CA ILE A 563 23.87 29.13 12.17
C ILE A 563 24.21 29.93 13.43
N ASP A 564 23.56 29.65 14.56
CA ASP A 564 23.78 30.38 15.81
C ASP A 564 25.24 30.37 16.27
N ASN A 565 25.92 29.22 16.14
CA ASN A 565 27.34 29.09 16.49
C ASN A 565 28.28 29.87 15.55
N ALA A 566 27.88 30.09 14.30
CA ALA A 566 28.70 30.77 13.28
C ALA A 566 28.39 32.28 13.16
N LEU A 567 27.30 32.77 13.76
CA LEU A 567 26.98 34.20 13.80
C LEU A 567 28.02 34.98 14.60
N SER A 568 28.48 36.08 14.01
CA SER A 568 29.58 36.90 14.55
C SER A 568 29.16 38.36 14.72
N LEU A 569 29.59 38.99 15.82
CA LEU A 569 29.38 40.42 16.07
C LEU A 569 30.38 41.23 15.22
N ILE A 570 29.94 41.63 14.03
CA ILE A 570 30.76 42.38 13.07
C ILE A 570 30.01 43.61 12.56
N THR A 571 30.75 44.46 11.84
CA THR A 571 30.20 45.65 11.21
C THR A 571 29.19 45.31 10.12
N ARG A 572 28.07 46.05 10.11
CA ARG A 572 27.05 45.96 9.06
C ARG A 572 27.51 46.60 7.76
N GLU A 573 27.25 45.90 6.66
CA GLU A 573 27.56 46.30 5.29
C GLU A 573 26.29 46.62 4.50
N LYS A 574 26.43 47.36 3.40
CA LYS A 574 25.35 47.68 2.45
C LYS A 574 24.96 46.46 1.62
N ILE A 575 24.35 45.48 2.28
CA ILE A 575 23.95 44.20 1.70
C ILE A 575 22.45 43.98 1.93
N ILE A 576 21.76 43.67 0.83
CA ILE A 576 20.39 43.17 0.80
C ILE A 576 20.45 41.66 0.58
N LEU A 577 19.81 40.87 1.44
CA LEU A 577 19.59 39.44 1.21
C LEU A 577 18.21 39.22 0.63
N PHE A 578 18.13 38.51 -0.49
CA PHE A 578 16.87 38.07 -1.07
C PHE A 578 16.80 36.55 -1.06
N TYR A 579 15.84 35.98 -0.33
CA TYR A 579 15.56 34.55 -0.39
C TYR A 579 14.83 34.20 -1.69
N SER A 580 15.60 33.81 -2.69
CA SER A 580 15.22 33.73 -4.09
C SER A 580 15.16 32.28 -4.57
N ARG A 581 13.95 31.71 -4.63
CA ARG A 581 13.73 30.31 -5.04
C ARG A 581 12.70 30.20 -6.17
N PRO A 582 13.14 30.21 -7.45
CA PRO A 582 12.22 30.10 -8.58
C PRO A 582 11.38 28.82 -8.58
N SER A 583 11.93 27.68 -8.10
CA SER A 583 11.17 26.43 -8.02
C SER A 583 10.07 26.44 -6.95
N ALA A 584 10.19 27.30 -5.94
CA ALA A 584 9.25 27.40 -4.84
C ALA A 584 8.34 28.63 -5.06
N ILE A 585 7.30 28.47 -5.87
CA ILE A 585 6.39 29.56 -6.30
C ILE A 585 5.85 30.42 -5.15
N ARG A 586 5.68 29.84 -3.96
CA ARG A 586 5.26 30.55 -2.74
C ARG A 586 6.27 31.59 -2.23
N ASN A 587 7.52 31.55 -2.68
CA ASN A 587 8.54 32.55 -2.35
C ASN A 587 8.49 33.80 -3.24
N CYS A 588 7.55 33.87 -4.20
CA CYS A 588 7.29 35.06 -5.03
C CYS A 588 8.57 35.60 -5.68
N PHE A 589 9.34 34.72 -6.31
CA PHE A 589 10.62 35.06 -6.93
C PHE A 589 10.49 36.25 -7.90
N GLU A 590 9.50 36.21 -8.77
CA GLU A 590 9.24 37.21 -9.80
C GLU A 590 8.94 38.58 -9.18
N ALA A 591 8.01 38.63 -8.23
CA ALA A 591 7.66 39.87 -7.54
C ALA A 591 8.85 40.46 -6.76
N GLY A 592 9.68 39.59 -6.17
CA GLY A 592 10.90 40.01 -5.48
C GLY A 592 11.95 40.62 -6.42
N ILE A 593 12.21 40.00 -7.57
CA ILE A 593 13.12 40.54 -8.60
C ILE A 593 12.60 41.88 -9.13
N ASP A 594 11.32 41.96 -9.49
CA ASP A 594 10.73 43.18 -10.02
C ASP A 594 10.68 44.30 -8.98
N GLY A 595 10.42 43.98 -7.71
CA GLY A 595 10.43 44.93 -6.60
C GLY A 595 11.83 45.49 -6.31
N LEU A 596 12.85 44.64 -6.28
CA LEU A 596 14.26 45.07 -6.19
C LEU A 596 14.64 45.94 -7.39
N GLY A 597 14.24 45.55 -8.60
CA GLY A 597 14.51 46.29 -9.83
C GLY A 597 13.83 47.66 -9.83
N LEU A 598 12.60 47.74 -9.34
CA LEU A 598 11.85 48.99 -9.22
C LEU A 598 12.47 49.91 -8.17
N TRP A 599 12.86 49.38 -7.00
CA TRP A 599 13.61 50.12 -5.98
C TRP A 599 14.91 50.71 -6.56
N ALA A 600 15.68 49.88 -7.28
CA ALA A 600 16.94 50.30 -7.88
C ALA A 600 16.75 51.39 -8.94
N ARG A 601 15.70 51.30 -9.75
CA ARG A 601 15.34 52.32 -10.75
C ARG A 601 14.91 53.64 -10.14
N ARG A 602 14.22 53.61 -8.99
CA ARG A 602 13.82 54.82 -8.25
C ARG A 602 15.02 55.46 -7.53
N ASN A 603 16.02 54.67 -7.16
CA ASN A 603 17.15 55.08 -6.33
C ASN A 603 18.52 54.69 -6.92
N PRO A 604 18.85 55.07 -8.17
CA PRO A 604 19.99 54.48 -8.90
C PRO A 604 21.35 54.72 -8.25
N ILE A 605 21.58 55.89 -7.64
CA ILE A 605 22.84 56.21 -6.94
C ILE A 605 22.99 55.31 -5.72
N LYS A 606 21.95 55.25 -4.88
CA LYS A 606 21.95 54.43 -3.67
C LYS A 606 22.07 52.96 -4.02
N ALA A 607 21.31 52.48 -4.99
CA ALA A 607 21.35 51.09 -5.43
C ALA A 607 22.75 50.65 -5.90
N ALA A 608 23.51 51.53 -6.56
CA ALA A 608 24.88 51.21 -6.98
C ALA A 608 25.85 50.94 -5.82
N GLU A 609 25.57 51.44 -4.62
CA GLU A 609 26.38 51.23 -3.41
C GLU A 609 26.02 49.96 -2.63
N TRP A 610 24.84 49.39 -2.91
CA TRP A 610 24.33 48.20 -2.24
C TRP A 610 24.58 46.95 -3.07
N LYS A 611 24.92 45.84 -2.40
CA LYS A 611 25.00 44.51 -3.02
C LYS A 611 23.74 43.70 -2.71
N ILE A 612 23.21 43.01 -3.72
CA ILE A 612 22.02 42.16 -3.55
C ILE A 612 22.47 40.70 -3.63
N TYR A 613 22.36 39.94 -2.54
CA TYR A 613 22.66 38.51 -2.54
C TYR A 613 21.36 37.71 -2.68
N CYS A 614 21.23 37.01 -3.81
CA CYS A 614 20.15 36.07 -4.09
C CYS A 614 20.55 34.70 -3.52
N ILE A 615 19.91 34.29 -2.44
CA ILE A 615 20.23 33.09 -1.65
C ILE A 615 19.12 32.04 -1.76
N GLY A 616 19.47 30.76 -1.54
CA GLY A 616 18.52 29.65 -1.41
C GLY A 616 18.56 28.66 -2.58
N GLU A 617 18.41 29.13 -3.81
CA GLU A 617 18.40 28.29 -5.02
C GLU A 617 19.18 28.96 -6.15
N HIS A 618 19.92 28.16 -6.92
CA HIS A 618 20.66 28.67 -8.07
C HIS A 618 19.72 28.82 -9.27
N PHE A 619 19.86 29.89 -10.03
CA PHE A 619 19.07 30.16 -11.24
C PHE A 619 19.89 30.91 -12.29
N TYR A 620 19.31 31.14 -13.47
CA TYR A 620 20.06 31.73 -14.57
C TYR A 620 20.13 33.25 -14.48
N VAL A 621 21.30 33.81 -14.81
CA VAL A 621 21.59 35.25 -14.73
C VAL A 621 20.55 36.11 -15.48
N HIS A 622 20.02 35.64 -16.60
CA HIS A 622 19.02 36.39 -17.37
C HIS A 622 17.71 36.65 -16.58
N GLN A 623 17.43 35.88 -15.54
CA GLN A 623 16.26 36.06 -14.67
C GLN A 623 16.44 37.21 -13.67
N LEU A 624 17.64 37.81 -13.54
CA LEU A 624 17.86 39.01 -12.71
C LEU A 624 17.33 40.30 -13.36
N GLY A 625 16.94 40.26 -14.63
CA GLY A 625 16.53 41.46 -15.35
C GLY A 625 17.63 42.52 -15.36
N ASN A 626 17.32 43.70 -14.81
CA ASN A 626 18.23 44.87 -14.80
C ASN A 626 19.03 45.03 -13.48
N LEU A 627 19.06 44.01 -12.62
CA LEU A 627 19.76 44.04 -11.33
C LEU A 627 21.27 43.75 -11.49
N ASN A 628 22.02 44.75 -11.94
CA ASN A 628 23.45 44.61 -12.23
C ASN A 628 24.34 44.38 -10.99
N ASN A 629 23.86 44.73 -9.80
CA ASN A 629 24.54 44.60 -8.51
C ASN A 629 24.11 43.33 -7.73
N ALA A 630 23.40 42.41 -8.38
CA ALA A 630 22.95 41.17 -7.77
C ALA A 630 23.93 40.00 -7.96
N ILE A 631 24.07 39.18 -6.94
CA ILE A 631 24.96 38.01 -6.86
C ILE A 631 24.10 36.78 -6.57
N ILE A 632 24.11 35.81 -7.49
CA ILE A 632 23.42 34.52 -7.32
C ILE A 632 24.35 33.57 -6.56
N THR A 633 23.99 33.25 -5.33
CA THR A 633 24.76 32.31 -4.50
C THR A 633 24.16 30.91 -4.49
N GLY A 634 22.84 30.81 -4.66
CA GLY A 634 22.11 29.55 -4.52
C GLY A 634 22.14 28.99 -3.10
N LYS A 635 22.17 27.65 -2.97
CA LYS A 635 22.24 26.97 -1.67
C LYS A 635 23.67 27.07 -1.13
N MET A 636 23.85 27.72 0.02
CA MET A 636 25.14 27.85 0.68
C MET A 636 25.30 26.85 1.84
N PRO A 637 26.54 26.44 2.17
CA PRO A 637 26.84 25.83 3.45
C PRO A 637 26.43 26.75 4.61
N LEU A 638 25.90 26.18 5.69
CA LEU A 638 25.37 26.95 6.83
C LEU A 638 26.38 27.95 7.45
N PRO A 639 27.69 27.64 7.59
CA PRO A 639 28.66 28.61 8.10
C PRO A 639 28.82 29.83 7.19
N MET A 640 28.85 29.64 5.86
CA MET A 640 28.92 30.75 4.90
C MET A 640 27.64 31.58 4.90
N TYR A 641 26.49 30.93 5.05
CA TYR A 641 25.22 31.63 5.23
C TYR A 641 25.21 32.50 6.49
N ALA A 642 25.71 31.97 7.62
CA ALA A 642 25.81 32.72 8.88
C ALA A 642 26.79 33.90 8.80
N GLU A 643 27.91 33.75 8.08
CA GLU A 643 28.82 34.87 7.81
C GLU A 643 28.10 35.99 7.04
N LEU A 644 27.34 35.64 6.01
CA LEU A 644 26.59 36.60 5.22
C LEU A 644 25.48 37.27 6.04
N LEU A 645 24.76 36.51 6.88
CA LEU A 645 23.77 37.04 7.84
C LEU A 645 24.40 38.05 8.82
N SER A 646 25.65 37.82 9.23
CA SER A 646 26.37 38.70 10.16
C SER A 646 26.73 40.06 9.53
N LYS A 647 26.90 40.12 8.20
CA LYS A 647 27.26 41.34 7.45
C LYS A 647 26.04 42.11 6.95
N ALA A 648 24.97 41.40 6.59
CA ALA A 648 23.83 41.99 5.90
C ALA A 648 23.01 42.97 6.73
N SER A 649 22.34 43.91 6.08
CA SER A 649 21.57 44.97 6.76
C SER A 649 20.08 44.96 6.44
N VAL A 650 19.70 44.51 5.25
CA VAL A 650 18.30 44.40 4.81
C VAL A 650 18.01 42.99 4.31
N GLY A 651 16.84 42.45 4.63
CA GLY A 651 16.37 41.16 4.17
C GLY A 651 15.06 41.28 3.39
N LEU A 652 14.88 40.43 2.39
CA LEU A 652 13.62 40.21 1.67
C LEU A 652 13.39 38.69 1.61
N SER A 653 12.34 38.22 2.29
CA SER A 653 11.97 36.82 2.29
C SER A 653 10.45 36.66 2.38
N LEU A 654 9.86 36.28 1.25
CA LEU A 654 8.43 36.15 1.06
C LEU A 654 7.98 34.70 1.17
N MET A 655 6.76 34.50 1.65
CA MET A 655 6.13 33.20 1.84
C MET A 655 4.60 33.34 1.76
N ILE A 656 4.02 33.04 0.59
CA ILE A 656 2.57 32.97 0.36
C ILE A 656 2.06 31.62 0.88
N SER A 657 1.96 31.53 2.20
CA SER A 657 1.49 30.36 2.94
C SER A 657 1.31 30.72 4.42
N PRO A 658 0.46 29.99 5.18
CA PRO A 658 0.36 30.15 6.62
C PRO A 658 1.68 29.84 7.37
N HIS A 659 2.58 29.05 6.79
CA HIS A 659 3.90 28.76 7.37
C HIS A 659 4.79 30.02 7.39
N PRO A 660 5.58 30.27 8.45
CA PRO A 660 6.42 31.46 8.60
C PRO A 660 7.63 31.46 7.65
N SER A 661 8.11 30.28 7.27
CA SER A 661 9.41 30.00 6.67
C SER A 661 10.56 30.33 7.64
N TYR A 662 11.68 29.64 7.48
CA TYR A 662 12.86 29.83 8.36
C TYR A 662 13.67 31.09 8.02
N PRO A 663 13.96 31.40 6.73
CA PRO A 663 14.84 32.53 6.39
C PRO A 663 14.44 33.90 6.96
N PRO A 664 13.17 34.33 6.99
CA PRO A 664 12.84 35.64 7.55
C PRO A 664 13.14 35.69 9.06
N LEU A 665 12.87 34.60 9.78
CA LEU A 665 13.15 34.49 11.21
C LEU A 665 14.65 34.43 11.49
N GLU A 666 15.42 33.71 10.67
CA GLU A 666 16.89 33.64 10.76
C GLU A 666 17.54 35.00 10.47
N MET A 667 17.05 35.74 9.47
CA MET A 667 17.52 37.11 9.19
C MET A 667 17.22 38.06 10.35
N ALA A 668 16.00 38.05 10.88
CA ALA A 668 15.63 38.86 12.05
C ALA A 668 16.43 38.47 13.30
N TYR A 669 16.64 37.18 13.56
CA TYR A 669 17.49 36.70 14.66
C TYR A 669 18.93 37.18 14.50
N ALA A 670 19.42 37.23 13.26
CA ALA A 670 20.72 37.80 12.93
C ALA A 670 20.74 39.33 12.94
N GLY A 671 19.67 40.03 13.36
CA GLY A 671 19.62 41.49 13.51
C GLY A 671 19.32 42.28 12.23
N ILE A 672 18.81 41.61 11.19
CA ILE A 672 18.51 42.22 9.89
C ILE A 672 17.05 42.70 9.86
N HIS A 673 16.81 43.95 9.44
CA HIS A 673 15.46 44.42 9.15
C HIS A 673 14.94 43.69 7.90
N THR A 674 13.94 42.84 8.09
CA THR A 674 13.55 41.84 7.10
C THR A 674 12.10 42.05 6.66
N ILE A 675 11.95 42.26 5.37
CA ILE A 675 10.66 42.40 4.68
C ILE A 675 10.13 41.00 4.37
N THR A 676 8.89 40.75 4.77
CA THR A 676 8.13 39.52 4.55
C THR A 676 6.66 39.86 4.27
N ASN A 677 5.73 38.93 4.40
CA ASN A 677 4.32 39.18 4.10
C ASN A 677 3.37 38.57 5.13
N LEU A 678 2.21 39.23 5.27
CA LEU A 678 1.03 38.65 5.88
C LEU A 678 0.48 37.53 5.01
N TYR A 679 -0.16 36.55 5.66
CA TYR A 679 -0.98 35.56 4.96
C TYR A 679 -2.01 34.97 5.91
N GLU A 680 -3.29 35.30 5.73
CA GLU A 680 -4.38 34.84 6.60
C GLU A 680 -4.08 35.12 8.10
N CYS A 681 -3.82 34.07 8.88
CA CYS A 681 -3.51 34.18 10.31
C CYS A 681 -2.03 34.45 10.62
N LYS A 682 -1.15 34.41 9.62
CA LYS A 682 0.29 34.67 9.78
C LYS A 682 0.57 36.15 9.73
N ASP A 683 1.16 36.64 10.82
CA ASP A 683 1.78 37.97 10.93
C ASP A 683 3.10 37.85 11.69
N LEU A 684 4.22 37.99 10.98
CA LEU A 684 5.55 37.80 11.55
C LEU A 684 6.07 39.03 12.29
N SER A 685 5.45 40.20 12.13
CA SER A 685 5.79 41.40 12.93
C SER A 685 5.54 41.17 14.42
N LYS A 686 4.63 40.24 14.76
CA LYS A 686 4.37 39.78 16.14
C LYS A 686 5.53 38.98 16.73
N ARG A 687 6.37 38.36 15.91
CA ARG A 687 7.54 37.59 16.38
C ARG A 687 8.75 38.48 16.67
N SER A 688 8.94 39.57 15.93
CA SER A 688 10.07 40.48 16.12
C SER A 688 9.81 41.86 15.53
N PRO A 689 10.24 42.96 16.18
CA PRO A 689 10.16 44.31 15.60
C PRO A 689 11.08 44.52 14.39
N LEU A 690 11.96 43.56 14.09
CA LEU A 690 12.80 43.54 12.90
C LEU A 690 12.09 42.95 11.68
N LEU A 691 10.87 42.44 11.83
CA LEU A 691 10.08 41.85 10.75
C LEU A 691 9.00 42.82 10.31
N GLU A 692 9.01 43.16 9.02
CA GLU A 692 7.99 43.98 8.37
C GLU A 692 7.12 43.08 7.48
N SER A 693 5.88 42.84 7.90
CA SER A 693 4.94 42.02 7.12
C SER A 693 4.09 42.91 6.21
N LEU A 694 4.26 42.74 4.91
CA LEU A 694 3.47 43.43 3.89
C LEU A 694 2.06 42.83 3.79
N ASP A 695 1.04 43.70 3.66
CA ASP A 695 -0.34 43.28 3.44
C ASP A 695 -0.52 42.65 2.05
N GLU A 696 0.09 43.26 1.04
CA GLU A 696 0.04 42.82 -0.35
C GLU A 696 1.45 42.62 -0.90
N VAL A 697 1.66 41.53 -1.64
CA VAL A 697 2.96 41.20 -2.26
C VAL A 697 2.90 41.59 -3.73
N THR A 698 3.35 42.81 -4.03
CA THR A 698 3.51 43.34 -5.38
C THR A 698 4.90 43.95 -5.54
N PRO A 699 5.42 44.07 -6.78
CA PRO A 699 6.67 44.80 -7.01
C PRO A 699 6.68 46.20 -6.39
N GLU A 700 5.56 46.92 -6.44
CA GLU A 700 5.42 48.26 -5.89
C GLU A 700 5.49 48.28 -4.36
N SER A 701 4.79 47.37 -3.68
CA SER A 701 4.80 47.31 -2.21
C SER A 701 6.18 46.90 -1.69
N ILE A 702 6.83 45.94 -2.36
CA ILE A 702 8.20 45.51 -2.07
C ILE A 702 9.17 46.66 -2.25
N ALA A 703 9.09 47.41 -3.36
CA ALA A 703 9.98 48.54 -3.61
C ALA A 703 9.85 49.63 -2.54
N ILE A 704 8.62 49.99 -2.14
CA ILE A 704 8.38 50.98 -1.08
C ILE A 704 8.94 50.50 0.26
N ALA A 705 8.75 49.23 0.60
CA ALA A 705 9.29 48.64 1.82
C ALA A 705 10.83 48.63 1.81
N LEU A 706 11.45 48.31 0.67
CA LEU A 706 12.90 48.37 0.47
C LEU A 706 13.44 49.80 0.63
N GLU A 707 12.77 50.82 0.10
CA GLU A 707 13.16 52.22 0.30
C GLU A 707 13.25 52.55 1.79
N ARG A 708 12.20 52.24 2.56
CA ARG A 708 12.17 52.48 4.02
C ARG A 708 13.22 51.66 4.76
N ALA A 709 13.37 50.39 4.44
CA ALA A 709 14.30 49.48 5.11
C ALA A 709 15.76 49.91 4.86
N VAL A 710 16.10 50.25 3.62
CA VAL A 710 17.42 50.76 3.26
C VAL A 710 17.71 52.09 3.94
N ASP A 711 16.77 53.04 3.92
CA ASP A 711 16.95 54.36 4.56
C ASP A 711 17.20 54.24 6.07
N LYS A 712 16.49 53.31 6.73
CA LYS A 712 16.72 52.99 8.13
C LYS A 712 18.08 52.30 8.34
N ALA A 713 18.48 51.41 7.44
CA ALA A 713 19.72 50.67 7.55
C ALA A 713 20.97 51.55 7.35
N GLU A 714 20.92 52.56 6.46
CA GLU A 714 22.02 53.52 6.22
C GLU A 714 22.52 54.19 7.50
N GLN A 715 21.63 54.42 8.47
CA GLN A 715 21.97 55.03 9.76
C GLN A 715 22.87 54.13 10.64
N ASN A 716 22.91 52.82 10.33
CA ASN A 716 23.62 51.81 11.10
C ASN A 716 24.79 51.16 10.33
N ILE A 717 24.99 51.52 9.06
CA ILE A 717 26.14 51.03 8.28
C ILE A 717 27.44 51.50 8.93
N GLY A 718 28.43 50.62 9.03
CA GLY A 718 29.69 50.92 9.71
C GLY A 718 29.69 50.64 11.22
N ASN A 719 28.51 50.46 11.83
CA ASN A 719 28.39 50.05 13.24
C ASN A 719 28.36 48.52 13.38
N ILE A 720 28.78 48.02 14.55
CA ILE A 720 28.64 46.60 14.91
C ILE A 720 27.16 46.28 15.05
N GLY A 721 26.68 45.30 14.27
CA GLY A 721 25.29 44.89 14.28
C GLY A 721 24.93 44.00 15.48
N SER A 722 23.74 44.17 16.03
CA SER A 722 23.19 43.20 17.00
C SER A 722 22.95 41.85 16.33
N ILE A 723 23.16 40.75 17.05
CA ILE A 723 22.80 39.39 16.64
C ILE A 723 22.10 38.69 17.81
N ARG A 724 21.47 37.54 17.55
CA ARG A 724 20.65 36.80 18.52
C ARG A 724 19.49 37.62 19.05
N CYS A 725 18.87 38.39 18.16
CA CYS A 725 17.70 39.20 18.48
C CYS A 725 16.51 38.27 18.80
N PRO A 726 15.71 38.58 19.83
CA PRO A 726 14.59 37.72 20.23
C PRO A 726 13.59 37.48 19.09
N ILE A 727 13.18 36.22 18.94
CA ILE A 727 12.06 35.78 18.10
C ILE A 727 11.02 35.18 19.04
N ALA A 728 9.88 35.84 19.19
CA ALA A 728 8.83 35.39 20.08
C ALA A 728 8.07 34.17 19.52
N ASP A 729 7.60 33.31 20.43
CA ASP A 729 6.62 32.28 20.12
C ASP A 729 5.28 32.93 19.75
N ILE A 730 4.52 32.25 18.90
CA ILE A 730 3.12 32.59 18.65
C ILE A 730 2.24 31.71 19.54
N GLU A 731 1.18 32.28 20.11
CA GLU A 731 0.24 31.53 20.92
C GLU A 731 -0.43 30.42 20.08
N SER A 732 -0.30 29.18 20.54
CA SER A 732 -0.97 28.00 20.01
C SER A 732 -1.57 27.23 21.20
N LYS A 733 -2.81 26.74 21.01
CA LYS A 733 -3.49 25.89 22.00
C LYS A 733 -2.98 24.45 21.99
N THR A 734 -2.07 24.12 21.08
CA THR A 734 -1.54 22.78 20.88
C THR A 734 -0.23 22.62 21.63
N GLU A 735 -0.07 21.48 22.30
CA GLU A 735 1.18 21.16 22.99
C GLU A 735 2.37 21.05 22.02
N ALA A 736 3.54 21.48 22.48
CA ALA A 736 4.78 21.34 21.72
C ALA A 736 5.12 19.86 21.46
N PHE A 737 5.70 19.59 20.30
CA PHE A 737 6.20 18.28 19.93
C PHE A 737 7.19 17.75 20.96
N SER A 738 6.98 16.49 21.37
CA SER A 738 7.92 15.71 22.16
C SER A 738 7.95 14.29 21.61
N PRO A 739 9.13 13.72 21.30
CA PRO A 739 9.24 12.35 20.82
C PRO A 739 8.57 11.32 21.72
N THR A 740 8.64 11.52 23.05
CA THR A 740 8.00 10.65 24.04
C THR A 740 6.48 10.69 23.96
N ALA A 741 5.89 11.86 23.69
CA ALA A 741 4.44 12.00 23.56
C ALA A 741 3.90 11.27 22.32
N ILE A 742 4.68 11.24 21.23
CA ILE A 742 4.34 10.44 20.05
C ILE A 742 4.31 8.95 20.41
N TRP A 743 5.33 8.45 21.11
CA TRP A 743 5.36 7.05 21.52
C TRP A 743 4.23 6.69 22.47
N GLN A 744 3.93 7.53 23.46
CA GLN A 744 2.78 7.30 24.34
C GLN A 744 1.48 7.17 23.55
N HIS A 745 1.30 7.94 22.47
CA HIS A 745 0.15 7.77 21.58
C HIS A 745 0.21 6.47 20.78
N VAL A 746 1.37 6.09 20.27
CA VAL A 746 1.57 4.84 19.53
C VAL A 746 1.36 3.60 20.41
N GLU A 747 1.54 3.71 21.72
CA GLU A 747 1.33 2.61 22.66
C GLU A 747 -0.12 2.39 23.09
N ASN A 748 -0.94 3.44 23.05
CA ASN A 748 -2.36 3.41 23.41
C ASN A 748 -3.23 3.06 22.20
#